data_AF-K2RRH8-F1
#
_entry.id   AF-K2RRH8-F1
#
_cell.length_a   1.000
_cell.length_b   1.000
_cell.length_c   1.000
_cell.angle_alpha   90.00
_cell.angle_beta   90.00
_cell.angle_gamma   90.00
#
_symmetry.space_group_name_H-M   'P 1'
#
loop_
_entity.id
_entity.type
_entity.pdbx_description
1 polymer ?
#
loop_
_entity_poly.entity_id
_entity_poly.type
_entity_poly.pdbx_seq_one_letter_code
_entity_poly.pdbx_strand_id
1 'polypeptide(L)'
;MPTYKGITLSLRSAAHDTAPLLEFPPPPHHAHAVAVEDAAAATAAVYVLASPGLAFWIAYHVKPPVPPEARFFVFKLFMEGRHVVSWGVGEEEGWRGTTMFGLFEESAWKGGVEKRAFAFGGRGMGAGEDHESRVLEVRVLRARARVRVQREMSGLGETEVGKKGAGGIDLVNAGRLKKENPKRFYKFALIDSLRTPYATFRYYYRSEEQLQTLGVIARTPVSDDGSDEEPAIDSGNGFTDLDLSFISRRSEDGPSSGTEPYATAVPESPPPVAPERLEMAVSSNYVHPEAENPCPGSAIEDAAVRFGHVGISPVPESPRTPSPCDESPQKKPSAMSSLWGPPQGPRIAMGNSGDVPVVVPDSSTKGSVAEAAVVEAVAGGDWLQRTPSPDRSIYRDFDSPAPAAYAAAASLLTGIVAASSLTPPVLPLTVRTPYMSTWLNNARDEPWSKWPMFWTGDEIGFSLLAAVPDTHTVYPLLGRPHDSLDPSGHGEGYNVSRAIYKGSKYDASTTNLTYAIPPPSHEHEPLELVLSFLSPITPTSTLRQSIPASYVSVHVKGTFNIDVYIDVNGQWVSGHREARIVWDFSHSALDEKHRFKTFKVTREEELLFTENRFGGNAQAEWGSLYFTAPSDVRHECGTSAILRQRFSATGTLENEVDSEYRSIMDEEPVFAFAKSFKLSGNSSTKASTDQVVFTLAHIQDPVVQFASARGLTYMRPLWKSWFGDVEQLLTYHYLDFENAVTLAANYSAQLELDAYESGSENYVDIVALSARQVMGATSFSGTPEEPLIFLKEISSNGNSQTVDVIFPAWPFFLYTNPRWGAWLLEPLIEHMNSGQYPNKYSMHDLGAHFPNLTGHADGNDEYMPVEECGDMLIMGLSLVNSLTYGSSASSQSVWSTMGSAEWDEDALNPFALTTSEYQGIEHIDNTWGGSTKGGKQAQKWLSKSYNLWKQWSGYLVEFSLEPHNQLSTDDFAGWLALHSNLALKGIVGIKAMSELAATLGNEADAKYYQNVSDVYIDKWQEFAISRDGSHAKLAYDWYGSWTTIYSLYADALLCFHPTITNTSTSTTAHHEEDSDVLSHQKGDIQAPLHPNPDTHRKHHTDLPGTRKPITKDFIPHHIYEIQSRWYGYVMQKFGLPLDSRHLYTKSDWEFEAAAVTSEKVRGDILDRVATWLNDTVTDRPFTDLYETEGEGGFPNPFFFARPVVGGHFAFLALERACGGTGMKPFKAWEE
;
A
#
# COMPACT_ATOMS: atom_id res chain seq x y z
N MET A 1 8.46 8.05 33.77
CA MET A 1 7.91 6.72 34.12
C MET A 1 8.42 6.34 35.51
N PRO A 2 7.60 6.31 36.58
CA PRO A 2 8.06 5.79 37.87
C PRO A 2 8.41 4.31 37.76
N THR A 3 9.65 3.99 38.15
CA THR A 3 10.13 2.61 38.28
C THR A 3 10.54 2.39 39.73
N TYR A 4 9.89 1.44 40.41
CA TYR A 4 10.09 1.19 41.83
C TYR A 4 10.09 -0.31 42.12
N LYS A 5 11.11 -0.79 42.88
CA LYS A 5 11.32 -2.22 43.20
C LYS A 5 11.25 -3.15 41.97
N GLY A 6 11.83 -2.72 40.85
CA GLY A 6 11.83 -3.46 39.59
C GLY A 6 10.52 -3.41 38.79
N ILE A 7 9.47 -2.74 39.28
CA ILE A 7 8.21 -2.53 38.57
C ILE A 7 8.24 -1.14 37.94
N THR A 8 8.14 -1.05 36.62
CA THR A 8 7.84 0.19 35.90
C THR A 8 6.33 0.26 35.65
N LEU A 9 5.73 1.42 35.91
CA LEU A 9 4.33 1.70 35.60
C LEU A 9 4.23 3.09 34.95
N SER A 10 3.38 3.26 33.95
CA SER A 10 3.25 4.50 33.17
C SER A 10 1.81 4.70 32.76
N LEU A 11 1.33 5.93 32.82
CA LEU A 11 0.12 6.34 32.11
C LEU A 11 0.49 6.72 30.67
N ARG A 12 -0.29 6.32 29.67
CA ARG A 12 -0.08 6.63 28.24
C ARG A 12 -1.33 7.22 27.62
N SER A 13 -1.15 8.15 26.68
CA SER A 13 -2.27 8.69 25.88
C SER A 13 -2.95 7.57 25.09
N ALA A 14 -4.28 7.59 24.99
CA ALA A 14 -5.01 6.72 24.06
C ALA A 14 -5.16 7.34 22.65
N ALA A 15 -4.67 8.56 22.43
CA ALA A 15 -4.60 9.18 21.10
C ALA A 15 -3.25 8.93 20.40
N HIS A 16 -2.20 8.56 21.15
CA HIS A 16 -0.85 8.30 20.65
C HIS A 16 -0.27 7.07 21.38
N ASP A 17 -0.42 5.86 20.82
CA ASP A 17 -0.17 4.59 21.53
C ASP A 17 1.27 4.37 22.05
N THR A 18 2.23 5.13 21.52
CA THR A 18 3.64 5.09 21.92
C THR A 18 3.97 5.99 23.13
N ALA A 19 3.22 7.08 23.35
CA ALA A 19 3.64 8.18 24.21
C ALA A 19 3.18 8.06 25.69
N PRO A 20 4.10 8.16 26.68
CA PRO A 20 3.72 8.36 28.08
C PRO A 20 3.15 9.77 28.28
N LEU A 21 2.25 9.92 29.26
CA LEU A 21 1.87 11.25 29.75
C LEU A 21 3.08 11.91 30.42
N LEU A 22 3.16 13.25 30.37
CA LEU A 22 4.18 14.00 31.09
C LEU A 22 4.01 13.81 32.61
N GLU A 23 5.05 13.27 33.23
CA GLU A 23 5.12 12.92 34.64
C GLU A 23 6.17 13.78 35.35
N PHE A 24 5.76 14.51 36.38
CA PHE A 24 6.58 15.47 37.10
C PHE A 24 6.85 15.00 38.55
N PRO A 25 8.02 15.29 39.13
CA PRO A 25 8.32 14.96 40.53
C PRO A 25 7.48 15.83 41.51
N PRO A 26 7.23 15.36 42.74
CA PRO A 26 6.55 16.17 43.77
C PRO A 26 7.36 17.40 44.21
N PRO A 27 6.74 18.58 44.47
CA PRO A 27 7.45 19.77 44.94
C PRO A 27 8.06 19.58 46.33
N PRO A 28 9.29 20.08 46.59
CA PRO A 28 10.03 19.85 47.85
C PRO A 28 9.47 20.58 49.09
N HIS A 29 8.34 21.27 48.97
CA HIS A 29 7.76 22.09 50.03
C HIS A 29 6.32 21.67 50.45
N HIS A 30 5.70 20.70 49.79
CA HIS A 30 4.43 20.15 50.26
C HIS A 30 4.65 19.22 51.46
N ALA A 31 4.05 19.54 52.61
CA ALA A 31 4.24 18.80 53.87
C ALA A 31 3.70 17.35 53.84
N HIS A 32 3.02 16.94 52.77
CA HIS A 32 2.52 15.60 52.52
C HIS A 32 3.07 14.97 51.22
N ALA A 33 4.01 15.65 50.53
CA ALA A 33 4.71 15.12 49.37
C ALA A 33 5.80 14.12 49.79
N VAL A 34 5.43 12.85 49.79
CA VAL A 34 6.38 11.73 49.75
C VAL A 34 7.32 11.92 48.55
N ALA A 35 8.63 11.81 48.78
CA ALA A 35 9.64 11.85 47.74
C ALA A 35 9.46 10.68 46.74
N VAL A 36 10.19 10.71 45.62
CA VAL A 36 10.11 9.69 44.55
C VAL A 36 10.25 8.25 45.08
N GLU A 37 10.95 8.04 46.21
CA GLU A 37 10.94 6.78 46.95
C GLU A 37 10.76 7.01 48.47
N ASP A 38 9.55 6.82 49.01
CA ASP A 38 9.40 6.54 50.45
C ASP A 38 9.55 5.03 50.70
N ALA A 39 10.74 4.65 51.17
CA ALA A 39 11.08 3.28 51.52
C ALA A 39 10.30 2.71 52.71
N ALA A 40 9.73 3.54 53.60
CA ALA A 40 8.89 3.11 54.71
C ALA A 40 7.44 2.88 54.28
N ALA A 41 6.89 3.72 53.39
CA ALA A 41 5.56 3.54 52.80
C ALA A 41 5.54 2.63 51.55
N ALA A 42 6.70 2.19 51.05
CA ALA A 42 6.85 1.44 49.80
C ALA A 42 6.14 2.10 48.60
N THR A 43 6.19 3.43 48.53
CA THR A 43 5.41 4.24 47.60
C THR A 43 6.30 5.11 46.72
N ALA A 44 6.01 5.13 45.42
CA ALA A 44 6.51 6.09 44.45
C ALA A 44 5.38 7.03 44.00
N ALA A 45 5.68 8.32 43.85
CA ALA A 45 4.70 9.36 43.58
C ALA A 45 5.17 10.31 42.48
N VAL A 46 4.26 10.65 41.56
CA VAL A 46 4.44 11.64 40.48
C VAL A 46 3.17 12.47 40.30
N TYR A 47 3.31 13.68 39.77
CA TYR A 47 2.21 14.48 39.23
C TYR A 47 2.08 14.21 37.73
N VAL A 48 0.88 14.34 37.16
CA VAL A 48 0.65 14.26 35.70
C VAL A 48 -0.29 15.36 35.24
N LEU A 49 -0.09 15.82 34.00
CA LEU A 49 -1.03 16.72 33.33
C LEU A 49 -2.29 15.94 32.94
N ALA A 50 -3.46 16.43 33.36
CA ALA A 50 -4.76 15.91 32.99
C ALA A 50 -5.50 16.89 32.08
N SER A 51 -5.58 16.53 30.80
CA SER A 51 -6.38 17.23 29.79
C SER A 51 -7.81 16.66 29.77
N PRO A 52 -8.87 17.47 29.98
CA PRO A 52 -10.25 16.99 29.92
C PRO A 52 -10.57 16.25 28.62
N GLY A 53 -11.32 15.14 28.72
CA GLY A 53 -11.66 14.26 27.61
C GLY A 53 -10.58 13.22 27.25
N LEU A 54 -9.32 13.42 27.66
CA LEU A 54 -8.21 12.54 27.27
C LEU A 54 -8.33 11.14 27.93
N ALA A 55 -8.57 10.12 27.11
CA ALA A 55 -8.51 8.72 27.50
C ALA A 55 -7.05 8.24 27.66
N PHE A 56 -6.81 7.28 28.56
CA PHE A 56 -5.45 6.80 28.86
C PHE A 56 -5.36 5.30 29.19
N TRP A 57 -4.21 4.72 28.82
CA TRP A 57 -3.81 3.37 29.19
C TRP A 57 -2.94 3.39 30.46
N ILE A 58 -2.96 2.29 31.22
CA ILE A 58 -1.97 1.96 32.25
C ILE A 58 -1.06 0.86 31.70
N ALA A 59 0.18 1.20 31.35
CA ALA A 59 1.21 0.25 30.95
C ALA A 59 2.06 -0.17 32.16
N TYR A 60 2.43 -1.45 32.25
CA TYR A 60 3.20 -2.00 33.36
C TYR A 60 4.19 -3.08 32.91
N HIS A 61 5.35 -3.14 33.57
CA HIS A 61 6.41 -4.12 33.31
C HIS A 61 7.18 -4.41 34.61
N VAL A 62 7.43 -5.69 34.90
CA VAL A 62 8.29 -6.11 36.02
C VAL A 62 9.61 -6.64 35.47
N LYS A 63 10.68 -5.86 35.64
CA LYS A 63 12.01 -6.14 35.11
C LYS A 63 12.67 -7.30 35.88
N PRO A 64 13.19 -8.35 35.19
CA PRO A 64 13.97 -9.40 35.84
C PRO A 64 15.25 -8.88 36.52
N PRO A 65 15.78 -9.58 37.55
CA PRO A 65 15.28 -10.84 38.11
C PRO A 65 14.07 -10.64 39.04
N VAL A 66 13.02 -11.43 38.82
CA VAL A 66 11.83 -11.46 39.69
C VAL A 66 12.15 -12.20 41.00
N PRO A 67 11.65 -11.74 42.18
CA PRO A 67 11.84 -12.45 43.44
C PRO A 67 11.33 -13.90 43.38
N PRO A 68 12.14 -14.92 43.72
CA PRO A 68 11.84 -16.32 43.42
C PRO A 68 10.63 -16.89 44.19
N GLU A 69 10.17 -16.23 45.24
CA GLU A 69 8.92 -16.55 45.92
C GLU A 69 7.64 -16.14 45.14
N ALA A 70 7.77 -15.19 44.20
CA ALA A 70 6.66 -14.58 43.47
C ALA A 70 6.50 -15.22 42.08
N ARG A 71 5.36 -15.90 41.86
CA ARG A 71 4.97 -16.44 40.55
C ARG A 71 4.03 -15.54 39.76
N PHE A 72 3.37 -14.61 40.44
CA PHE A 72 2.52 -13.59 39.84
C PHE A 72 2.62 -12.27 40.61
N PHE A 73 2.47 -11.14 39.92
CA PHE A 73 2.14 -9.85 40.53
C PHE A 73 0.67 -9.56 40.29
N VAL A 74 0.00 -9.00 41.29
CA VAL A 74 -1.42 -8.64 41.28
C VAL A 74 -1.51 -7.14 41.51
N PHE A 75 -2.07 -6.44 40.52
CA PHE A 75 -2.27 -5.00 40.54
C PHE A 75 -3.70 -4.68 41.01
N LYS A 76 -3.83 -3.60 41.78
CA LYS A 76 -5.11 -3.05 42.23
C LYS A 76 -5.13 -1.56 41.97
N LEU A 77 -5.99 -1.14 41.03
CA LEU A 77 -6.23 0.27 40.75
C LEU A 77 -7.28 0.82 41.72
N PHE A 78 -6.93 1.90 42.41
CA PHE A 78 -7.81 2.71 43.21
C PHE A 78 -7.85 4.12 42.63
N MET A 79 -9.02 4.75 42.65
CA MET A 79 -9.19 6.18 42.36
C MET A 79 -9.81 6.81 43.61
N GLU A 80 -9.18 7.86 44.16
CA GLU A 80 -9.63 8.51 45.40
C GLU A 80 -9.85 7.52 46.56
N GLY A 81 -8.96 6.53 46.67
CA GLY A 81 -9.01 5.45 47.67
C GLY A 81 -10.09 4.37 47.44
N ARG A 82 -10.96 4.52 46.44
CA ARG A 82 -12.01 3.54 46.08
C ARG A 82 -11.47 2.55 45.03
N HIS A 83 -11.63 1.24 45.24
CA HIS A 83 -11.13 0.20 44.34
C HIS A 83 -11.94 0.18 43.02
N VAL A 84 -11.26 0.09 41.87
CA VAL A 84 -11.90 0.13 40.54
C VAL A 84 -11.72 -1.19 39.77
N VAL A 85 -10.48 -1.66 39.61
CA VAL A 85 -10.19 -2.92 38.90
C VAL A 85 -8.95 -3.62 39.46
N SER A 86 -8.84 -4.93 39.20
CA SER A 86 -7.66 -5.73 39.51
C SER A 86 -7.33 -6.66 38.37
N TRP A 87 -6.03 -6.76 38.07
CA TRP A 87 -5.45 -7.68 37.10
C TRP A 87 -4.19 -8.31 37.69
N GLY A 88 -3.57 -9.25 36.98
CA GLY A 88 -2.31 -9.84 37.41
C GLY A 88 -1.53 -10.43 36.25
N VAL A 89 -0.21 -10.49 36.40
CA VAL A 89 0.77 -10.90 35.40
C VAL A 89 1.72 -11.92 36.03
N GLY A 90 2.20 -12.88 35.25
CA GLY A 90 3.24 -13.83 35.64
C GLY A 90 4.22 -14.09 34.51
N GLU A 91 4.88 -15.24 34.59
CA GLU A 91 5.87 -15.73 33.63
C GLU A 91 5.25 -16.03 32.25
N GLU A 92 4.04 -16.61 32.21
CA GLU A 92 3.28 -16.88 30.98
C GLU A 92 2.97 -15.61 30.19
N GLU A 93 2.83 -14.47 30.87
CA GLU A 93 2.56 -13.16 30.27
C GLU A 93 3.82 -12.29 30.10
N GLY A 94 5.02 -12.88 30.21
CA GLY A 94 6.29 -12.17 30.02
C GLY A 94 6.54 -11.01 30.99
N TRP A 95 5.90 -11.04 32.17
CA TRP A 95 5.97 -10.01 33.22
C TRP A 95 5.58 -8.58 32.81
N ARG A 96 4.89 -8.39 31.68
CA ARG A 96 4.47 -7.08 31.15
C ARG A 96 3.01 -7.04 30.67
N GLY A 97 2.47 -5.86 30.41
CA GLY A 97 1.15 -5.69 29.78
C GLY A 97 0.57 -4.28 29.91
N THR A 98 -0.69 -4.14 29.51
CA THR A 98 -1.46 -2.88 29.56
C THR A 98 -2.86 -3.13 30.12
N THR A 99 -3.53 -2.06 30.57
CA THR A 99 -4.97 -2.06 30.85
C THR A 99 -5.55 -0.65 30.67
N MET A 100 -6.70 -0.51 30.01
CA MET A 100 -7.33 0.79 29.70
C MET A 100 -8.77 0.93 30.22
N PHE A 101 -9.39 -0.18 30.65
CA PHE A 101 -10.81 -0.23 31.02
C PHE A 101 -11.07 -1.02 32.29
N GLY A 102 -12.09 -0.60 33.05
CA GLY A 102 -12.78 -1.45 34.01
C GLY A 102 -13.80 -2.35 33.32
N LEU A 103 -14.17 -3.46 33.97
CA LEU A 103 -15.26 -4.34 33.54
C LEU A 103 -16.48 -4.15 34.43
N PHE A 104 -17.62 -3.88 33.80
CA PHE A 104 -18.89 -3.52 34.44
C PHE A 104 -19.97 -4.54 34.08
N GLU A 105 -20.99 -4.63 34.92
CA GLU A 105 -22.14 -5.52 34.76
C GLU A 105 -23.40 -4.66 34.85
N GLU A 106 -24.16 -4.60 33.75
CA GLU A 106 -25.31 -3.70 33.63
C GLU A 106 -26.62 -4.46 33.84
N SER A 107 -27.42 -3.95 34.77
CA SER A 107 -28.71 -4.47 35.21
C SER A 107 -29.73 -4.65 34.07
N ALA A 108 -29.69 -3.79 33.05
CA ALA A 108 -30.57 -3.86 31.89
C ALA A 108 -30.32 -5.09 30.98
N TRP A 109 -29.13 -5.70 31.05
CA TRP A 109 -28.72 -6.79 30.15
C TRP A 109 -28.34 -8.04 30.96
N LYS A 110 -29.24 -9.02 31.09
CA LYS A 110 -29.04 -10.26 31.89
C LYS A 110 -27.71 -10.97 31.57
N GLY A 111 -26.69 -10.78 32.40
CA GLY A 111 -25.36 -11.39 32.27
C GLY A 111 -24.41 -10.70 31.27
N GLY A 112 -24.74 -9.49 30.82
CA GLY A 112 -23.90 -8.66 29.97
C GLY A 112 -22.64 -8.18 30.70
N VAL A 113 -21.57 -7.92 29.93
CA VAL A 113 -20.33 -7.31 30.45
C VAL A 113 -19.95 -6.14 29.56
N GLU A 114 -19.82 -4.97 30.18
CA GLU A 114 -19.46 -3.71 29.55
C GLU A 114 -18.01 -3.37 29.87
N LYS A 115 -17.29 -2.78 28.91
CA LYS A 115 -15.99 -2.14 29.14
C LYS A 115 -16.25 -0.65 29.37
N ARG A 116 -15.61 -0.04 30.37
CA ARG A 116 -15.54 1.44 30.46
C ARG A 116 -14.10 1.90 30.54
N ALA A 117 -13.68 2.73 29.58
CA ALA A 117 -12.33 3.27 29.50
C ALA A 117 -12.11 4.37 30.55
N PHE A 118 -10.86 4.57 30.95
CA PHE A 118 -10.46 5.67 31.82
C PHE A 118 -10.17 6.92 30.98
N ALA A 119 -10.83 8.04 31.28
CA ALA A 119 -10.54 9.34 30.68
C ALA A 119 -10.59 10.46 31.72
N PHE A 120 -9.80 11.52 31.56
CA PHE A 120 -9.86 12.65 32.49
C PHE A 120 -11.15 13.46 32.32
N GLY A 121 -11.90 13.64 33.39
CA GLY A 121 -13.22 14.28 33.37
C GLY A 121 -13.15 15.81 33.47
N GLY A 122 -13.99 16.50 32.70
CA GLY A 122 -14.02 17.98 32.67
C GLY A 122 -14.69 18.63 33.89
N ARG A 123 -15.60 17.94 34.57
CA ARG A 123 -16.28 18.48 35.76
C ARG A 123 -15.33 18.49 36.97
N GLY A 124 -15.17 19.67 37.58
CA GLY A 124 -14.36 19.86 38.80
C GLY A 124 -12.92 20.33 38.56
N MET A 125 -12.44 20.43 37.31
CA MET A 125 -11.07 20.85 37.00
C MET A 125 -10.79 22.37 37.17
N GLY A 126 -11.72 23.12 37.77
CA GLY A 126 -11.57 24.56 38.05
C GLY A 126 -10.66 24.87 39.26
N ALA A 127 -10.23 26.12 39.35
CA ALA A 127 -9.48 26.63 40.50
C ALA A 127 -10.41 26.87 41.70
N GLY A 128 -10.31 26.03 42.75
CA GLY A 128 -11.04 26.22 44.00
C GLY A 128 -11.44 24.97 44.80
N GLU A 129 -11.33 23.76 44.23
CA GLU A 129 -11.65 22.51 44.94
C GLU A 129 -10.42 21.77 45.51
N ASP A 130 -10.63 21.06 46.62
CA ASP A 130 -9.60 20.59 47.55
C ASP A 130 -8.49 19.70 46.91
N HIS A 131 -7.29 20.30 46.80
CA HIS A 131 -6.24 19.88 45.88
C HIS A 131 -5.49 18.60 46.27
N GLU A 132 -5.61 18.05 47.48
CA GLU A 132 -4.87 16.84 47.88
C GLU A 132 -5.63 15.53 47.62
N SER A 133 -6.95 15.60 47.43
CA SER A 133 -7.84 14.43 47.30
C SER A 133 -7.66 13.61 46.01
N ARG A 134 -7.36 14.29 44.90
CA ARG A 134 -7.33 13.70 43.55
C ARG A 134 -6.05 12.90 43.33
N VAL A 135 -6.14 11.58 43.41
CA VAL A 135 -5.02 10.67 43.18
C VAL A 135 -5.50 9.33 42.58
N LEU A 136 -4.79 8.88 41.55
CA LEU A 136 -4.86 7.53 41.01
C LEU A 136 -3.77 6.70 41.69
N GLU A 137 -4.14 5.62 42.37
CA GLU A 137 -3.22 4.80 43.16
C GLU A 137 -3.25 3.34 42.69
N VAL A 138 -2.11 2.81 42.22
CA VAL A 138 -1.96 1.39 41.87
C VAL A 138 -1.13 0.68 42.94
N ARG A 139 -1.75 -0.24 43.67
CA ARG A 139 -1.07 -1.11 44.64
C ARG A 139 -0.70 -2.43 43.97
N VAL A 140 0.56 -2.86 44.14
CA VAL A 140 1.07 -4.12 43.58
C VAL A 140 1.39 -5.10 44.72
N LEU A 141 0.93 -6.34 44.58
CA LEU A 141 1.05 -7.42 45.55
C LEU A 141 1.66 -8.65 44.87
N ARG A 142 2.61 -9.33 45.49
CA ARG A 142 3.14 -10.60 44.95
C ARG A 142 2.26 -11.77 45.37
N ALA A 143 2.19 -12.79 44.53
CA ALA A 143 1.44 -14.02 44.78
C ALA A 143 2.25 -15.26 44.36
N ARG A 144 2.12 -16.34 45.15
CA ARG A 144 2.80 -17.62 44.90
C ARG A 144 2.03 -18.57 43.97
N ALA A 145 0.73 -18.34 43.79
CA ALA A 145 -0.16 -19.14 42.95
C ALA A 145 -1.44 -18.36 42.56
N ARG A 146 -2.07 -18.74 41.45
CA ARG A 146 -3.42 -18.33 41.05
C ARG A 146 -4.31 -19.55 40.82
N VAL A 147 -5.56 -19.50 41.28
CA VAL A 147 -6.57 -20.54 41.05
C VAL A 147 -7.75 -19.92 40.31
N ARG A 148 -8.16 -20.51 39.20
CA ARG A 148 -9.32 -20.03 38.42
C ARG A 148 -10.60 -20.23 39.22
N VAL A 149 -11.46 -19.22 39.23
CA VAL A 149 -12.76 -19.22 39.94
C VAL A 149 -13.91 -18.82 39.03
N GLN A 150 -15.13 -19.12 39.48
CA GLN A 150 -16.34 -18.57 38.90
C GLN A 150 -16.42 -17.06 39.16
N ARG A 151 -17.11 -16.33 38.28
CA ARG A 151 -17.18 -14.86 38.29
C ARG A 151 -17.98 -14.34 39.50
N GLU A 152 -17.26 -13.80 40.48
CA GLU A 152 -17.81 -12.98 41.57
C GLU A 152 -17.53 -11.51 41.26
N MET A 153 -18.47 -10.82 40.60
CA MET A 153 -18.42 -9.35 40.50
C MET A 153 -19.06 -8.75 41.75
N SER A 154 -18.30 -8.00 42.55
CA SER A 154 -18.91 -6.98 43.42
C SER A 154 -19.42 -5.85 42.55
N GLY A 155 -20.69 -5.46 42.70
CA GLY A 155 -21.36 -4.52 41.81
C GLY A 155 -20.75 -3.11 41.81
N LEU A 156 -19.74 -2.86 40.96
CA LEU A 156 -19.10 -1.54 40.91
C LEU A 156 -20.07 -0.44 40.46
N GLY A 157 -21.06 -0.79 39.62
CA GLY A 157 -22.17 0.09 39.25
C GLY A 157 -23.11 0.45 40.41
N GLU A 158 -23.04 -0.22 41.56
CA GLU A 158 -23.75 0.22 42.78
C GLU A 158 -22.96 1.29 43.55
N THR A 159 -21.63 1.29 43.44
CA THR A 159 -20.74 2.29 44.06
C THR A 159 -20.89 3.66 43.38
N GLU A 160 -20.55 4.73 44.09
CA GLU A 160 -20.60 6.06 43.48
C GLU A 160 -19.63 6.23 42.30
N VAL A 161 -18.47 5.55 42.28
CA VAL A 161 -17.51 5.68 41.17
C VAL A 161 -18.10 5.12 39.88
N GLY A 162 -18.76 3.95 39.96
CA GLY A 162 -19.48 3.39 38.81
C GLY A 162 -20.72 4.19 38.36
N LYS A 163 -21.14 5.20 39.13
CA LYS A 163 -22.30 6.07 38.85
C LYS A 163 -21.94 7.51 38.46
N LYS A 164 -20.77 8.02 38.85
CA LYS A 164 -20.40 9.45 38.76
C LYS A 164 -18.94 9.71 38.35
N GLY A 165 -18.13 8.67 38.12
CA GLY A 165 -16.67 8.81 38.05
C GLY A 165 -16.01 8.99 39.42
N ALA A 166 -14.70 9.21 39.43
CA ALA A 166 -13.93 9.62 40.60
C ALA A 166 -13.31 10.98 40.27
N GLY A 167 -13.31 11.97 41.18
CA GLY A 167 -13.13 13.40 40.89
C GLY A 167 -12.07 13.75 39.84
N GLY A 168 -12.51 14.01 38.60
CA GLY A 168 -11.64 14.31 37.45
C GLY A 168 -11.19 13.11 36.60
N ILE A 169 -11.75 11.91 36.80
CA ILE A 169 -11.64 10.73 35.93
C ILE A 169 -13.03 10.14 35.70
N ASP A 170 -13.47 10.21 34.44
CA ASP A 170 -14.72 9.64 33.94
C ASP A 170 -14.51 8.20 33.45
N LEU A 171 -15.59 7.42 33.49
CA LEU A 171 -15.64 6.02 33.04
C LEU A 171 -16.48 5.92 31.76
N VAL A 172 -15.86 6.28 30.64
CA VAL A 172 -16.52 6.39 29.33
C VAL A 172 -16.88 5.02 28.78
N ASN A 173 -18.06 4.86 28.18
CA ASN A 173 -18.48 3.57 27.62
C ASN A 173 -17.56 3.16 26.47
N ALA A 174 -16.90 2.01 26.59
CA ALA A 174 -15.97 1.45 25.62
C ALA A 174 -16.53 0.18 24.96
N GLY A 175 -17.86 0.03 24.95
CA GLY A 175 -18.58 -1.07 24.31
C GLY A 175 -18.58 -2.39 25.08
N ARG A 176 -19.20 -3.41 24.48
CA ARG A 176 -19.38 -4.73 25.12
C ARG A 176 -18.09 -5.55 25.08
N LEU A 177 -17.90 -6.40 26.08
CA LEU A 177 -16.87 -7.43 26.05
C LEU A 177 -17.30 -8.53 25.05
N LYS A 178 -16.61 -8.64 23.90
CA LYS A 178 -16.96 -9.64 22.85
C LYS A 178 -16.97 -11.08 23.41
N LYS A 179 -17.75 -11.97 22.80
CA LYS A 179 -18.03 -13.33 23.31
C LYS A 179 -16.78 -14.23 23.36
N GLU A 180 -15.81 -13.97 22.49
CA GLU A 180 -14.50 -14.64 22.44
C GLU A 180 -13.63 -14.34 23.67
N ASN A 181 -13.80 -13.16 24.29
CA ASN A 181 -12.90 -12.70 25.36
C ASN A 181 -13.01 -13.63 26.60
N PRO A 182 -11.90 -14.26 27.01
CA PRO A 182 -11.96 -15.34 27.99
C PRO A 182 -12.26 -14.80 29.40
N LYS A 183 -13.49 -15.02 29.88
CA LYS A 183 -13.94 -14.70 31.25
C LYS A 183 -13.20 -15.57 32.31
N ARG A 184 -11.90 -15.31 32.51
CA ARG A 184 -10.98 -15.99 33.44
C ARG A 184 -10.77 -15.14 34.70
N PHE A 185 -11.53 -15.44 35.74
CA PHE A 185 -11.35 -14.84 37.07
C PHE A 185 -10.43 -15.73 37.91
N TYR A 186 -9.60 -15.13 38.76
CA TYR A 186 -8.64 -15.85 39.60
C TYR A 186 -8.67 -15.38 41.06
N LYS A 187 -8.61 -16.32 42.02
CA LYS A 187 -8.22 -16.02 43.40
C LYS A 187 -6.72 -16.29 43.55
N PHE A 188 -5.98 -15.30 44.03
CA PHE A 188 -4.53 -15.32 44.16
C PHE A 188 -4.10 -15.64 45.59
N ALA A 189 -3.12 -16.52 45.74
CA ALA A 189 -2.44 -16.77 47.00
C ALA A 189 -1.38 -15.69 47.23
N LEU A 190 -1.81 -14.54 47.76
CA LEU A 190 -0.94 -13.39 48.04
C LEU A 190 0.16 -13.75 49.06
N ILE A 191 1.32 -13.15 48.87
CA ILE A 191 2.49 -13.20 49.76
C ILE A 191 2.47 -11.96 50.66
N ASP A 192 2.23 -10.79 50.07
CA ASP A 192 2.16 -9.50 50.75
C ASP A 192 0.73 -9.24 51.26
N SER A 193 0.60 -8.49 52.37
CA SER A 193 -0.72 -8.19 52.93
C SER A 193 -1.43 -7.06 52.17
N LEU A 194 -2.77 -7.11 52.12
CA LEU A 194 -3.58 -6.03 51.52
C LEU A 194 -3.42 -4.65 52.19
N ARG A 195 -2.81 -4.59 53.38
CA ARG A 195 -2.47 -3.34 54.09
C ARG A 195 -1.02 -2.87 53.85
N THR A 196 -0.17 -3.74 53.32
CA THR A 196 1.27 -3.53 53.15
C THR A 196 1.69 -4.10 51.79
N PRO A 197 1.33 -3.43 50.67
CA PRO A 197 1.66 -3.90 49.33
C PRO A 197 3.18 -3.92 49.11
N TYR A 198 3.63 -4.68 48.10
CA TYR A 198 5.04 -4.74 47.72
C TYR A 198 5.52 -3.37 47.20
N ALA A 199 4.70 -2.74 46.36
CA ALA A 199 4.90 -1.41 45.81
C ALA A 199 3.55 -0.67 45.67
N THR A 200 3.56 0.64 45.79
CA THR A 200 2.43 1.53 45.49
C THR A 200 2.88 2.64 44.54
N PHE A 201 2.11 2.91 43.49
CA PHE A 201 2.33 4.01 42.56
C PHE A 201 1.20 5.03 42.72
N ARG A 202 1.53 6.32 42.84
CA ARG A 202 0.55 7.41 42.94
C ARG A 202 0.75 8.44 41.84
N TYR A 203 -0.33 8.76 41.14
CA TYR A 203 -0.40 9.78 40.10
C TYR A 203 -1.35 10.88 40.55
N TYR A 204 -0.78 12.05 40.84
CA TYR A 204 -1.51 13.26 41.22
C TYR A 204 -1.85 14.05 39.95
N TYR A 205 -3.00 13.72 39.35
CA TYR A 205 -3.45 14.28 38.07
C TYR A 205 -4.05 15.69 38.24
N ARG A 206 -3.52 16.70 37.53
CA ARG A 206 -3.87 18.12 37.72
C ARG A 206 -3.96 18.85 36.38
N SER A 207 -4.70 19.96 36.31
CA SER A 207 -4.65 20.86 35.14
C SER A 207 -3.33 21.62 35.09
N GLU A 208 -2.97 22.18 33.93
CA GLU A 208 -1.72 22.96 33.77
C GLU A 208 -1.65 24.13 34.77
N GLU A 209 -2.73 24.92 34.89
CA GLU A 209 -2.89 26.01 35.85
C GLU A 209 -2.72 25.55 37.32
N GLN A 210 -3.15 24.33 37.64
CA GLN A 210 -2.93 23.73 38.97
C GLN A 210 -1.47 23.28 39.16
N LEU A 211 -0.81 22.72 38.15
CA LEU A 211 0.62 22.37 38.22
C LEU A 211 1.50 23.63 38.36
N GLN A 212 1.15 24.72 37.67
CA GLN A 212 1.77 26.04 37.83
C GLN A 212 1.56 26.58 39.26
N THR A 213 0.32 26.53 39.77
CA THR A 213 -0.02 26.98 41.14
C THR A 213 0.70 26.19 42.23
N LEU A 214 0.92 24.87 42.02
CA LEU A 214 1.63 23.99 42.94
C LEU A 214 3.17 24.08 42.82
N GLY A 215 3.70 24.88 41.88
CA GLY A 215 5.14 24.97 41.63
C GLY A 215 5.74 23.69 41.06
N VAL A 216 4.94 22.84 40.41
CA VAL A 216 5.39 21.61 39.73
C VAL A 216 5.98 21.93 38.36
N ILE A 217 5.47 22.97 37.69
CA ILE A 217 5.99 23.53 36.44
C ILE A 217 6.04 25.06 36.56
N ALA A 218 6.98 25.70 35.84
CA ALA A 218 7.15 27.15 35.84
C ALA A 218 6.77 27.74 34.48
N ARG A 219 6.32 29.00 34.45
CA ARG A 219 6.22 29.79 33.22
C ARG A 219 7.53 30.54 32.99
N THR A 220 8.08 30.46 31.78
CA THR A 220 9.14 31.36 31.32
C THR A 220 8.58 32.80 31.28
N PRO A 221 9.27 33.81 31.86
CA PRO A 221 8.88 35.20 31.68
C PRO A 221 9.10 35.62 30.23
N VAL A 222 8.12 36.29 29.62
CA VAL A 222 8.31 37.00 28.35
C VAL A 222 8.98 38.33 28.67
N SER A 223 10.21 38.52 28.21
CA SER A 223 10.96 39.78 28.30
C SER A 223 10.55 40.73 27.18
N ASP A 224 10.26 41.99 27.53
CA ASP A 224 9.81 43.06 26.63
C ASP A 224 10.83 44.22 26.60
N ASP A 225 12.10 43.89 26.38
CA ASP A 225 13.17 44.82 26.02
C ASP A 225 14.23 44.14 25.12
N GLY A 226 14.91 44.95 24.30
CA GLY A 226 15.79 44.47 23.24
C GLY A 226 17.20 45.02 23.31
N SER A 227 18.14 44.18 23.76
CA SER A 227 19.58 44.29 23.53
C SER A 227 20.29 42.99 23.89
N ASP A 228 21.22 42.53 23.06
CA ASP A 228 21.93 41.26 23.26
C ASP A 228 22.91 41.29 24.46
N GLU A 229 22.71 40.45 25.48
CA GLU A 229 23.78 39.85 26.30
C GLU A 229 23.25 38.66 27.13
N GLU A 230 23.84 37.46 26.97
CA GLU A 230 23.47 36.26 27.75
C GLU A 230 24.06 36.25 29.17
N PRO A 231 23.30 35.80 30.18
CA PRO A 231 23.83 35.25 31.42
C PRO A 231 23.67 33.71 31.43
N ALA A 232 24.67 32.97 30.96
CA ALA A 232 24.66 31.51 30.99
C ALA A 232 24.59 30.96 32.44
N ILE A 233 23.64 30.05 32.70
CA ILE A 233 23.54 29.28 33.95
C ILE A 233 23.51 27.79 33.61
N ASP A 234 24.61 27.10 33.90
CA ASP A 234 24.71 25.64 33.76
C ASP A 234 23.74 24.92 34.72
N SER A 235 22.85 24.12 34.13
CA SER A 235 22.07 23.12 34.85
C SER A 235 21.84 21.89 33.96
N GLY A 236 22.94 21.24 33.54
CA GLY A 236 22.99 20.13 32.58
C GLY A 236 21.97 18.99 32.75
N ASN A 237 20.76 19.19 32.22
CA ASN A 237 19.75 18.18 31.87
C ASN A 237 19.24 18.56 30.47
N GLY A 238 19.49 17.72 29.47
CA GLY A 238 19.27 18.06 28.06
C GLY A 238 17.80 18.04 27.61
N PHE A 239 17.01 19.02 28.05
CA PHE A 239 15.66 19.30 27.54
C PHE A 239 15.44 20.82 27.46
N THR A 240 15.75 21.40 26.31
CA THR A 240 15.39 22.77 25.92
C THR A 240 14.73 22.70 24.55
N ASP A 241 13.58 23.37 24.44
CA ASP A 241 12.65 23.48 23.31
C ASP A 241 11.49 22.48 23.31
N LEU A 242 10.38 22.96 23.88
CA LEU A 242 9.06 22.33 23.89
C LEU A 242 8.02 23.46 23.90
N ASP A 243 7.44 23.76 22.74
CA ASP A 243 6.43 24.82 22.63
C ASP A 243 5.10 24.36 23.26
N LEU A 244 4.52 25.23 24.09
CA LEU A 244 3.25 25.03 24.79
C LEU A 244 2.16 26.00 24.29
N SER A 245 2.40 26.73 23.19
CA SER A 245 1.47 27.69 22.58
C SER A 245 0.05 27.15 22.36
N PHE A 246 -0.08 25.84 22.08
CA PHE A 246 -1.34 25.15 21.85
C PHE A 246 -2.31 25.17 23.05
N ILE A 247 -1.85 25.41 24.28
CA ILE A 247 -2.69 25.41 25.49
C ILE A 247 -3.46 26.74 25.64
N SER A 248 -2.99 27.84 25.04
CA SER A 248 -3.51 29.18 25.28
C SER A 248 -4.70 29.60 24.39
N ARG A 249 -5.79 28.82 24.41
CA ARG A 249 -7.11 29.25 23.91
C ARG A 249 -8.19 29.05 24.98
N ARG A 250 -8.35 30.04 25.86
CA ARG A 250 -9.44 30.09 26.85
C ARG A 250 -10.71 30.72 26.25
N SER A 251 -11.86 30.34 26.82
CA SER A 251 -13.19 30.65 26.33
C SER A 251 -13.80 31.93 26.93
N GLU A 252 -14.24 32.82 26.05
CA GLU A 252 -15.34 33.77 26.23
C GLU A 252 -16.32 33.47 25.05
N ASP A 253 -17.64 33.37 25.17
CA ASP A 253 -18.56 33.83 26.22
C ASP A 253 -19.50 32.73 26.78
N GLY A 254 -20.14 33.03 27.92
CA GLY A 254 -21.28 32.28 28.47
C GLY A 254 -22.63 32.94 28.16
N PRO A 255 -23.76 32.20 28.19
CA PRO A 255 -25.04 32.68 27.68
C PRO A 255 -25.75 33.68 28.62
N SER A 256 -26.40 34.69 28.03
CA SER A 256 -27.36 35.58 28.73
C SER A 256 -28.75 35.48 28.11
N SER A 257 -29.79 35.48 28.95
CA SER A 257 -31.20 35.29 28.55
C SER A 257 -31.97 36.60 28.42
N GLY A 258 -32.71 36.82 27.32
CA GLY A 258 -33.66 37.94 27.24
C GLY A 258 -34.38 38.16 25.90
N THR A 259 -35.64 37.73 25.84
CA THR A 259 -36.78 38.38 25.14
C THR A 259 -36.57 39.07 23.77
N GLU A 260 -37.22 38.50 22.75
CA GLU A 260 -37.87 39.19 21.61
C GLU A 260 -38.75 40.40 22.04
N PRO A 261 -39.13 41.39 21.17
CA PRO A 261 -39.63 41.13 19.80
C PRO A 261 -39.45 42.22 18.68
N TYR A 262 -39.90 41.85 17.45
CA TYR A 262 -40.44 42.67 16.34
C TYR A 262 -39.54 43.45 15.32
N ALA A 263 -39.97 43.29 14.04
CA ALA A 263 -40.04 44.28 12.94
C ALA A 263 -38.99 44.33 11.78
N THR A 264 -39.26 43.53 10.73
CA THR A 264 -39.34 43.89 9.28
C THR A 264 -38.36 44.91 8.63
N ALA A 265 -37.61 44.47 7.59
CA ALA A 265 -37.61 45.06 6.22
C ALA A 265 -36.70 44.29 5.21
N VAL A 266 -36.98 44.43 3.90
CA VAL A 266 -36.34 43.84 2.68
C VAL A 266 -36.72 44.79 1.49
N PRO A 267 -36.03 44.89 0.32
CA PRO A 267 -34.73 44.38 -0.18
C PRO A 267 -33.76 45.52 -0.64
N GLU A 268 -32.64 45.21 -1.35
CA GLU A 268 -32.38 45.60 -2.78
C GLU A 268 -30.95 45.27 -3.28
N SER A 269 -30.74 45.31 -4.60
CA SER A 269 -29.50 45.03 -5.36
C SER A 269 -29.61 45.61 -6.80
N PRO A 270 -28.60 45.52 -7.71
CA PRO A 270 -27.16 45.23 -7.57
C PRO A 270 -26.37 46.56 -7.90
N PRO A 271 -25.61 46.83 -9.02
CA PRO A 271 -24.80 46.06 -9.98
C PRO A 271 -23.32 46.60 -10.10
N PRO A 272 -22.62 46.87 -11.26
CA PRO A 272 -21.20 46.46 -11.37
C PRO A 272 -20.16 47.51 -11.87
N VAL A 273 -18.86 47.20 -11.78
CA VAL A 273 -17.78 47.80 -12.59
C VAL A 273 -16.75 46.73 -12.98
N ALA A 274 -16.18 46.83 -14.19
CA ALA A 274 -15.10 45.99 -14.72
C ALA A 274 -14.07 46.88 -15.48
N PRO A 275 -13.00 46.34 -16.10
CA PRO A 275 -11.62 46.70 -15.78
C PRO A 275 -11.03 47.84 -16.63
N GLU A 276 -9.84 48.29 -16.25
CA GLU A 276 -8.97 49.11 -17.11
C GLU A 276 -7.59 48.45 -17.30
N ARG A 277 -6.92 48.77 -18.42
CA ARG A 277 -5.81 48.01 -19.01
C ARG A 277 -4.84 49.00 -19.66
N LEU A 278 -3.53 48.78 -19.52
CA LEU A 278 -2.51 49.45 -20.35
C LEU A 278 -1.32 48.52 -20.61
N GLU A 279 -0.61 48.77 -21.71
CA GLU A 279 0.31 47.81 -22.34
C GLU A 279 1.67 48.44 -22.66
N MET A 280 2.69 47.59 -22.85
CA MET A 280 3.91 47.80 -23.66
C MET A 280 4.89 48.95 -23.28
N ALA A 281 6.20 48.91 -23.60
CA ALA A 281 7.18 47.86 -23.94
C ALA A 281 8.57 48.54 -24.18
N VAL A 282 9.56 47.76 -24.64
CA VAL A 282 10.78 48.20 -25.39
C VAL A 282 11.89 48.93 -24.61
N SER A 283 13.07 48.30 -24.47
CA SER A 283 14.31 48.65 -25.22
C SER A 283 15.57 47.96 -24.66
N SER A 284 16.59 47.77 -25.50
CA SER A 284 17.92 47.24 -25.14
C SER A 284 19.03 48.31 -25.25
N ASN A 285 20.17 48.14 -24.55
CA ASN A 285 21.51 47.95 -25.17
C ASN A 285 22.71 48.17 -24.21
N TYR A 286 23.70 47.28 -24.36
CA TYR A 286 25.17 47.40 -24.20
C TYR A 286 25.84 48.67 -23.63
N VAL A 287 26.92 48.48 -22.84
CA VAL A 287 28.34 48.66 -23.27
C VAL A 287 29.35 48.18 -22.19
N HIS A 288 30.54 47.70 -22.59
CA HIS A 288 31.69 47.29 -21.76
C HIS A 288 32.61 48.50 -21.38
N PRO A 289 33.49 48.36 -20.35
CA PRO A 289 34.91 48.05 -20.63
C PRO A 289 35.51 47.01 -19.65
N GLU A 290 36.15 45.94 -20.12
CA GLU A 290 37.62 45.77 -20.30
C GLU A 290 38.34 45.29 -19.02
N ALA A 291 39.60 44.85 -19.16
CA ALA A 291 40.29 44.00 -18.18
C ALA A 291 41.73 44.46 -17.91
N GLU A 292 42.31 44.04 -16.78
CA GLU A 292 43.76 43.84 -16.71
C GLU A 292 44.15 42.80 -15.65
N ASN A 293 45.28 42.13 -15.89
CA ASN A 293 45.91 41.12 -15.05
C ASN A 293 47.24 41.75 -14.57
N PRO A 294 47.76 41.48 -13.35
CA PRO A 294 48.79 40.44 -13.29
C PRO A 294 49.02 39.72 -11.93
N CYS A 295 49.58 38.52 -11.99
CA CYS A 295 50.39 37.93 -10.92
C CYS A 295 51.89 38.24 -11.12
N PRO A 296 52.65 38.45 -10.04
CA PRO A 296 53.87 37.67 -9.77
C PRO A 296 53.99 37.25 -8.28
N GLY A 297 54.84 36.31 -7.86
CA GLY A 297 55.71 35.40 -8.62
C GLY A 297 57.04 35.06 -7.91
N SER A 298 57.15 33.87 -7.30
CA SER A 298 58.41 33.23 -6.78
C SER A 298 59.11 33.93 -5.57
N ALA A 299 60.09 33.38 -4.81
CA ALA A 299 60.78 32.07 -4.83
C ALA A 299 61.57 31.78 -3.48
N ILE A 300 61.92 30.50 -3.25
CA ILE A 300 63.25 29.98 -2.76
C ILE A 300 63.69 30.03 -1.25
N GLU A 301 64.02 28.81 -0.75
CA GLU A 301 65.08 28.31 0.18
C GLU A 301 65.31 28.74 1.67
N ASP A 302 64.97 27.81 2.58
CA ASP A 302 65.90 26.89 3.35
C ASP A 302 66.79 27.36 4.55
N ALA A 303 67.25 26.36 5.32
CA ALA A 303 68.15 26.31 6.50
C ALA A 303 67.63 26.95 7.82
N ALA A 304 67.34 26.27 8.96
CA ALA A 304 67.79 25.03 9.64
C ALA A 304 68.95 25.19 10.67
N VAL A 305 68.76 24.70 11.91
CA VAL A 305 69.83 24.18 12.82
C VAL A 305 69.26 23.37 14.02
N ARG A 306 69.58 22.06 14.06
CA ARG A 306 70.11 21.17 15.15
C ARG A 306 69.66 21.35 16.63
N PHE A 307 69.65 20.36 17.54
CA PHE A 307 70.10 18.94 17.63
C PHE A 307 69.08 18.14 18.51
N GLY A 308 69.00 16.80 18.55
CA GLY A 308 69.59 15.73 17.72
C GLY A 308 69.73 14.37 18.45
N HIS A 309 69.31 13.27 17.77
CA HIS A 309 69.80 11.85 17.83
C HIS A 309 69.86 11.10 19.21
N VAL A 310 69.68 9.77 19.32
CA VAL A 310 70.24 8.62 18.58
C VAL A 310 69.25 7.43 18.59
N GLY A 311 69.34 6.51 17.62
CA GLY A 311 68.70 5.17 17.66
C GLY A 311 69.67 4.05 17.23
N ILE A 312 69.24 2.78 17.26
CA ILE A 312 69.93 1.59 16.67
C ILE A 312 68.99 0.37 16.65
N SER A 313 69.22 -0.57 15.73
CA SER A 313 68.69 -1.96 15.73
C SER A 313 69.75 -2.91 15.17
N PRO A 314 69.94 -4.12 15.75
CA PRO A 314 70.03 -5.33 14.91
C PRO A 314 69.50 -6.63 15.55
N VAL A 315 69.41 -7.68 14.72
CA VAL A 315 69.00 -9.07 15.06
C VAL A 315 70.23 -9.98 15.28
N PRO A 316 70.13 -11.03 16.12
CA PRO A 316 70.62 -12.36 15.70
C PRO A 316 69.73 -13.55 16.14
N GLU A 317 70.06 -14.76 15.68
CA GLU A 317 69.24 -15.98 15.76
C GLU A 317 69.46 -16.88 17.00
N SER A 318 68.49 -17.78 17.26
CA SER A 318 68.55 -19.18 17.77
C SER A 318 69.70 -19.67 18.70
N PRO A 319 69.34 -20.55 19.64
CA PRO A 319 69.87 -21.93 19.57
C PRO A 319 68.80 -23.04 19.54
N ARG A 320 69.22 -24.27 19.20
CA ARG A 320 68.34 -25.40 18.82
C ARG A 320 68.25 -26.51 19.87
N THR A 321 67.07 -27.15 19.97
CA THR A 321 66.83 -28.60 20.25
C THR A 321 67.30 -29.19 21.61
N PRO A 322 66.59 -30.21 22.15
CA PRO A 322 66.85 -31.58 21.70
C PRO A 322 65.60 -32.40 21.32
N SER A 323 65.70 -33.11 20.20
CA SER A 323 65.09 -34.44 19.99
C SER A 323 66.26 -35.45 19.96
N PRO A 324 66.06 -36.77 20.23
CA PRO A 324 65.63 -37.65 19.13
C PRO A 324 64.84 -38.91 19.56
N CYS A 325 64.43 -39.71 18.55
CA CYS A 325 63.99 -41.12 18.61
C CYS A 325 62.66 -41.43 19.36
N ASP A 326 61.74 -42.25 18.85
CA ASP A 326 61.52 -42.89 17.52
C ASP A 326 60.04 -43.38 17.47
N GLU A 327 59.44 -43.96 16.42
CA GLU A 327 59.95 -44.55 15.17
C GLU A 327 58.97 -44.27 13.99
N SER A 328 58.83 -45.17 13.01
CA SER A 328 57.85 -45.19 11.90
C SER A 328 57.52 -46.66 11.53
N PRO A 329 56.52 -47.03 10.68
CA PRO A 329 56.61 -46.77 9.22
C PRO A 329 55.30 -46.77 8.36
N GLN A 330 55.29 -45.97 7.27
CA GLN A 330 54.63 -46.26 5.94
C GLN A 330 53.07 -46.39 5.87
N LYS A 331 52.35 -46.17 4.75
CA LYS A 331 52.64 -45.58 3.41
C LYS A 331 51.34 -45.07 2.72
N LYS A 332 51.48 -44.18 1.73
CA LYS A 332 50.47 -43.77 0.72
C LYS A 332 50.32 -44.84 -0.41
N PRO A 333 49.19 -44.95 -1.15
CA PRO A 333 48.85 -44.04 -2.26
C PRO A 333 47.34 -43.72 -2.46
N SER A 334 47.00 -43.08 -3.58
CA SER A 334 45.69 -42.49 -3.94
C SER A 334 45.07 -43.08 -5.22
N ALA A 335 43.73 -43.15 -5.32
CA ALA A 335 42.96 -43.39 -6.55
C ALA A 335 41.50 -42.89 -6.43
N MET A 336 40.68 -43.01 -7.49
CA MET A 336 39.38 -42.33 -7.68
C MET A 336 38.11 -43.20 -7.47
N SER A 337 36.97 -42.49 -7.41
CA SER A 337 35.63 -42.82 -7.96
C SER A 337 34.71 -43.90 -7.34
N SER A 338 33.60 -43.39 -6.77
CA SER A 338 32.18 -43.68 -7.08
C SER A 338 31.46 -44.98 -6.60
N LEU A 339 30.11 -44.86 -6.65
CA LEU A 339 29.04 -45.88 -6.64
C LEU A 339 28.37 -46.31 -5.30
N TRP A 340 27.07 -45.94 -5.21
CA TRP A 340 25.92 -46.62 -4.58
C TRP A 340 25.76 -46.76 -3.04
N GLY A 341 24.61 -46.28 -2.56
CA GLY A 341 23.61 -47.16 -1.93
C GLY A 341 23.45 -47.12 -0.38
N PRO A 342 22.24 -46.85 0.15
CA PRO A 342 21.97 -46.89 1.60
C PRO A 342 21.43 -48.25 2.09
N PRO A 343 21.67 -48.64 3.37
CA PRO A 343 21.01 -49.77 4.01
C PRO A 343 19.94 -49.37 5.06
N GLN A 344 18.85 -50.13 5.05
CA GLN A 344 17.62 -49.97 5.85
C GLN A 344 17.72 -50.51 7.29
N GLY A 345 16.71 -50.18 8.11
CA GLY A 345 16.11 -51.14 9.06
C GLY A 345 16.36 -50.89 10.55
N PRO A 346 15.58 -51.52 11.46
CA PRO A 346 15.04 -52.87 11.31
C PRO A 346 13.49 -53.02 11.28
N ARG A 347 13.01 -54.26 11.11
CA ARG A 347 11.60 -54.73 11.05
C ARG A 347 11.30 -55.74 12.18
N ILE A 348 10.02 -56.15 12.34
CA ILE A 348 9.47 -57.55 12.47
C ILE A 348 8.17 -57.59 13.33
N ALA A 349 7.12 -58.39 13.09
CA ALA A 349 6.56 -59.06 11.88
C ALA A 349 5.19 -59.75 12.19
N MET A 350 4.61 -60.43 11.17
CA MET A 350 3.52 -61.45 11.16
C MET A 350 2.07 -60.95 10.88
N GLY A 351 1.29 -61.54 9.95
CA GLY A 351 1.65 -62.51 8.88
C GLY A 351 0.47 -63.27 8.21
N ASN A 352 0.63 -63.69 6.93
CA ASN A 352 -0.15 -64.70 6.14
C ASN A 352 -1.67 -64.42 5.91
N SER A 353 -2.45 -65.01 4.96
CA SER A 353 -2.34 -65.72 3.64
C SER A 353 -3.80 -66.04 3.15
N GLY A 354 -4.19 -66.32 1.89
CA GLY A 354 -3.53 -66.48 0.57
C GLY A 354 -4.49 -67.11 -0.49
N ASP A 355 -4.01 -67.34 -1.72
CA ASP A 355 -4.55 -68.20 -2.82
C ASP A 355 -5.83 -67.86 -3.64
N VAL A 356 -5.89 -68.46 -4.85
CA VAL A 356 -6.63 -68.09 -6.11
C VAL A 356 -6.56 -69.33 -7.08
N PRO A 357 -7.49 -69.68 -8.04
CA PRO A 357 -8.11 -68.87 -9.12
C PRO A 357 -9.56 -69.33 -9.60
N VAL A 358 -9.88 -69.20 -10.92
CA VAL A 358 -10.97 -69.80 -11.77
C VAL A 358 -12.27 -68.97 -11.99
N VAL A 359 -12.93 -68.84 -13.16
CA VAL A 359 -12.56 -68.59 -14.61
C VAL A 359 -13.84 -68.63 -15.52
N VAL A 360 -14.17 -67.53 -16.25
CA VAL A 360 -14.80 -67.45 -17.63
C VAL A 360 -16.24 -68.05 -17.85
N PRO A 361 -17.09 -67.77 -18.89
CA PRO A 361 -17.03 -66.86 -20.09
C PRO A 361 -18.24 -65.88 -20.34
N ASP A 362 -18.12 -65.05 -21.40
CA ASP A 362 -19.15 -64.52 -22.36
C ASP A 362 -20.41 -63.74 -21.88
N SER A 363 -21.11 -62.91 -22.70
CA SER A 363 -20.85 -62.00 -23.85
C SER A 363 -22.20 -61.21 -24.08
N SER A 364 -22.39 -60.15 -24.90
CA SER A 364 -21.84 -59.86 -26.24
C SER A 364 -22.01 -58.39 -26.72
N THR A 365 -21.23 -58.04 -27.76
CA THR A 365 -21.51 -57.08 -28.87
C THR A 365 -21.59 -55.55 -28.68
N LYS A 366 -20.48 -54.89 -29.11
CA LYS A 366 -20.32 -53.85 -30.17
C LYS A 366 -21.12 -52.52 -30.08
N GLY A 367 -20.53 -51.35 -30.41
CA GLY A 367 -19.20 -51.02 -30.97
C GLY A 367 -18.83 -49.54 -30.71
N SER A 368 -17.57 -49.10 -30.66
CA SER A 368 -16.48 -49.10 -31.68
C SER A 368 -16.76 -48.14 -32.85
N VAL A 369 -15.84 -47.29 -33.35
CA VAL A 369 -14.38 -47.06 -33.14
C VAL A 369 -14.13 -45.54 -33.33
N ALA A 370 -13.01 -44.88 -33.02
CA ALA A 370 -11.60 -45.24 -32.75
C ALA A 370 -11.08 -44.34 -31.56
N GLU A 371 -9.83 -44.25 -31.09
CA GLU A 371 -8.47 -44.54 -31.59
C GLU A 371 -7.99 -43.56 -32.71
N ALA A 372 -6.71 -43.21 -32.91
CA ALA A 372 -5.44 -43.66 -32.33
C ALA A 372 -4.44 -42.48 -32.18
N ALA A 373 -3.31 -42.71 -31.49
CA ALA A 373 -2.16 -41.80 -31.45
C ALA A 373 -1.09 -42.20 -32.50
N VAL A 374 -0.23 -41.27 -32.92
CA VAL A 374 1.15 -41.52 -33.39
C VAL A 374 1.96 -40.21 -33.38
N VAL A 375 3.28 -40.31 -33.23
CA VAL A 375 4.26 -39.21 -33.22
C VAL A 375 4.91 -39.07 -34.58
N GLU A 376 5.07 -37.84 -35.09
CA GLU A 376 6.20 -37.48 -35.96
C GLU A 376 6.45 -35.96 -35.99
N ALA A 377 7.67 -35.54 -36.36
CA ALA A 377 8.09 -34.14 -36.39
C ALA A 377 8.84 -33.81 -37.69
N VAL A 378 8.44 -32.72 -38.36
CA VAL A 378 9.13 -32.13 -39.53
C VAL A 378 9.02 -30.60 -39.43
N ALA A 379 10.02 -29.87 -39.94
CA ALA A 379 10.21 -28.44 -39.69
C ALA A 379 10.01 -27.53 -40.92
N GLY A 380 9.81 -26.23 -40.65
CA GLY A 380 10.11 -25.10 -41.55
C GLY A 380 9.00 -24.68 -42.53
N GLY A 381 9.00 -23.39 -42.91
CA GLY A 381 8.17 -22.90 -44.03
C GLY A 381 7.45 -21.55 -43.83
N ASP A 382 8.23 -20.49 -43.66
CA ASP A 382 7.87 -19.06 -43.81
C ASP A 382 6.76 -18.73 -44.83
N TRP A 383 5.84 -17.82 -44.46
CA TRP A 383 4.89 -17.17 -45.38
C TRP A 383 4.59 -15.71 -44.99
N LEU A 384 5.19 -14.78 -45.74
CA LEU A 384 4.95 -13.34 -45.63
C LEU A 384 3.83 -12.83 -46.58
N GLN A 385 3.04 -11.88 -46.06
CA GLN A 385 2.13 -10.96 -46.78
C GLN A 385 0.98 -11.54 -47.64
N ARG A 386 -0.25 -11.14 -47.30
CA ARG A 386 -0.96 -10.05 -48.02
C ARG A 386 -2.33 -9.73 -47.41
N THR A 387 -2.47 -8.54 -46.83
CA THR A 387 -3.77 -7.91 -46.57
C THR A 387 -4.39 -7.41 -47.88
N PRO A 388 -5.63 -7.77 -48.22
CA PRO A 388 -6.37 -7.11 -49.30
C PRO A 388 -7.06 -5.84 -48.76
N SER A 389 -6.76 -4.68 -49.34
CA SER A 389 -7.57 -3.47 -49.15
C SER A 389 -8.75 -3.46 -50.12
N PRO A 390 -9.99 -3.26 -49.64
CA PRO A 390 -11.11 -2.80 -50.46
C PRO A 390 -11.21 -1.27 -50.46
N ASP A 391 -11.48 -0.73 -51.64
CA ASP A 391 -11.49 0.68 -52.03
C ASP A 391 -12.44 1.62 -51.24
N ARG A 392 -12.19 2.94 -51.32
CA ARG A 392 -13.08 4.00 -50.81
C ARG A 392 -14.15 4.37 -51.83
N SER A 393 -15.45 4.30 -51.51
CA SER A 393 -16.44 5.28 -52.04
C SER A 393 -17.84 5.22 -51.38
N ILE A 394 -18.58 6.34 -51.53
CA ILE A 394 -20.04 6.54 -51.40
C ILE A 394 -20.67 6.66 -49.99
N TYR A 395 -20.83 7.93 -49.56
CA TYR A 395 -21.92 8.57 -48.78
C TYR A 395 -22.45 8.00 -47.43
N ARG A 396 -22.57 8.94 -46.46
CA ARG A 396 -23.79 9.36 -45.71
C ARG A 396 -25.05 8.47 -45.82
N ASP A 397 -25.84 8.25 -44.77
CA ASP A 397 -26.23 9.20 -43.68
C ASP A 397 -26.26 8.57 -42.27
N PHE A 398 -26.53 9.39 -41.24
CA PHE A 398 -26.79 8.95 -39.87
C PHE A 398 -28.15 8.24 -39.75
N ASP A 399 -28.17 7.04 -39.15
CA ASP A 399 -29.36 6.52 -38.48
C ASP A 399 -29.00 5.53 -37.34
N SER A 400 -29.95 5.28 -36.43
CA SER A 400 -29.70 4.64 -35.12
C SER A 400 -29.22 3.17 -35.21
N PRO A 401 -28.29 2.71 -34.33
CA PRO A 401 -27.94 1.30 -34.25
C PRO A 401 -29.12 0.44 -33.76
N ALA A 402 -29.33 -0.70 -34.42
CA ALA A 402 -30.39 -1.65 -34.11
C ALA A 402 -30.05 -2.54 -32.89
N PRO A 403 -31.05 -3.13 -32.19
CA PRO A 403 -30.83 -3.89 -30.95
C PRO A 403 -30.02 -5.20 -31.06
N ALA A 404 -29.41 -5.50 -32.21
CA ALA A 404 -28.50 -6.63 -32.37
C ALA A 404 -27.18 -6.47 -31.59
N ALA A 405 -26.74 -5.23 -31.30
CA ALA A 405 -25.48 -4.96 -30.60
C ALA A 405 -25.46 -5.52 -29.17
N TYR A 406 -26.58 -5.44 -28.43
CA TYR A 406 -26.69 -5.89 -27.04
C TYR A 406 -26.36 -7.38 -26.83
N ALA A 407 -26.56 -8.22 -27.85
CA ALA A 407 -26.23 -9.64 -27.77
C ALA A 407 -24.72 -9.94 -27.83
N ALA A 408 -23.92 -9.03 -28.42
CA ALA A 408 -22.47 -9.17 -28.49
C ALA A 408 -21.81 -8.85 -27.15
N ALA A 409 -22.18 -7.73 -26.51
CA ALA A 409 -21.65 -7.30 -25.22
C ALA A 409 -21.86 -8.35 -24.11
N ALA A 410 -23.08 -8.90 -24.00
CA ALA A 410 -23.39 -9.97 -23.04
C ALA A 410 -22.59 -11.27 -23.28
N SER A 411 -22.10 -11.49 -24.50
CA SER A 411 -21.24 -12.63 -24.85
C SER A 411 -19.77 -12.40 -24.48
N LEU A 412 -19.32 -11.14 -24.46
CA LEU A 412 -17.95 -10.74 -24.07
C LEU A 412 -17.77 -10.83 -22.54
N LEU A 413 -18.69 -10.25 -21.77
CA LEU A 413 -18.59 -10.18 -20.31
C LEU A 413 -18.70 -11.54 -19.59
N THR A 414 -19.43 -12.49 -20.17
CA THR A 414 -19.48 -13.88 -19.68
C THR A 414 -18.40 -14.78 -20.27
N GLY A 415 -17.58 -14.27 -21.20
CA GLY A 415 -16.65 -15.06 -22.02
C GLY A 415 -15.17 -14.68 -21.94
N ILE A 416 -14.81 -13.50 -21.42
CA ILE A 416 -13.42 -13.02 -21.33
C ILE A 416 -13.10 -12.51 -19.91
N VAL A 417 -13.18 -13.42 -18.94
CA VAL A 417 -12.28 -13.42 -17.78
C VAL A 417 -11.58 -14.77 -17.83
N ALA A 418 -10.25 -14.77 -17.99
CA ALA A 418 -9.47 -16.00 -18.02
C ALA A 418 -9.65 -16.80 -16.72
N ALA A 419 -9.45 -18.11 -16.79
CA ALA A 419 -9.94 -19.01 -15.76
C ALA A 419 -9.01 -19.11 -14.53
N SER A 420 -8.67 -17.97 -13.91
CA SER A 420 -7.82 -17.77 -12.70
C SER A 420 -7.65 -19.01 -11.82
N SER A 421 -6.42 -19.49 -11.71
CA SER A 421 -6.08 -20.77 -11.08
C SER A 421 -5.94 -20.67 -9.56
N LEU A 422 -5.40 -19.55 -9.06
CA LEU A 422 -5.19 -19.32 -7.63
C LEU A 422 -6.49 -19.00 -6.89
N THR A 423 -6.49 -19.31 -5.60
CA THR A 423 -7.63 -19.14 -4.69
C THR A 423 -7.28 -18.19 -3.53
N PRO A 424 -7.01 -16.90 -3.79
CA PRO A 424 -6.70 -15.94 -2.74
C PRO A 424 -7.83 -15.85 -1.70
N PRO A 425 -7.53 -15.58 -0.42
CA PRO A 425 -8.54 -15.51 0.63
C PRO A 425 -9.46 -14.28 0.48
N VAL A 426 -8.96 -13.24 -0.18
CA VAL A 426 -9.61 -11.94 -0.36
C VAL A 426 -9.54 -11.51 -1.82
N LEU A 427 -10.65 -10.99 -2.35
CA LEU A 427 -10.73 -10.44 -3.72
C LEU A 427 -11.21 -8.99 -3.73
N PRO A 428 -10.70 -8.14 -4.64
CA PRO A 428 -11.23 -6.79 -4.83
C PRO A 428 -12.61 -6.84 -5.50
N LEU A 429 -13.56 -6.04 -4.99
CA LEU A 429 -14.87 -5.84 -5.64
C LEU A 429 -14.89 -4.46 -6.32
N THR A 430 -14.96 -3.39 -5.53
CA THR A 430 -15.01 -2.01 -6.02
C THR A 430 -13.82 -1.25 -5.44
N VAL A 431 -12.72 -1.23 -6.20
CA VAL A 431 -11.42 -0.69 -5.77
C VAL A 431 -10.89 0.27 -6.84
N ARG A 432 -10.94 1.57 -6.55
CA ARG A 432 -10.66 2.67 -7.49
C ARG A 432 -9.85 3.81 -6.89
N THR A 433 -9.97 4.06 -5.59
CA THR A 433 -9.29 5.14 -4.83
C THR A 433 -9.11 4.72 -3.36
N PRO A 434 -8.31 5.43 -2.54
CA PRO A 434 -8.11 5.16 -1.11
C PRO A 434 -9.38 4.99 -0.26
N TYR A 435 -10.50 5.54 -0.73
CA TYR A 435 -11.79 5.53 -0.05
C TYR A 435 -12.87 4.73 -0.79
N MET A 436 -12.71 4.53 -2.10
CA MET A 436 -13.50 3.57 -2.86
C MET A 436 -12.72 2.25 -2.95
N SER A 437 -12.74 1.48 -1.86
CA SER A 437 -11.90 0.29 -1.67
C SER A 437 -12.64 -0.80 -0.88
N THR A 438 -13.53 -1.52 -1.56
CA THR A 438 -14.37 -2.59 -0.98
C THR A 438 -13.98 -3.97 -1.50
N TRP A 439 -13.91 -4.96 -0.61
CA TRP A 439 -13.30 -6.27 -0.82
C TRP A 439 -14.20 -7.42 -0.30
N LEU A 440 -14.11 -8.58 -0.94
CA LEU A 440 -14.72 -9.83 -0.49
C LEU A 440 -13.73 -10.56 0.43
N ASN A 441 -13.99 -10.60 1.74
CA ASN A 441 -13.06 -11.05 2.79
C ASN A 441 -13.12 -12.56 3.10
N ASN A 442 -13.61 -13.34 2.15
CA ASN A 442 -13.92 -14.76 2.26
C ASN A 442 -14.07 -15.39 0.87
N ALA A 443 -13.21 -15.04 -0.09
CA ALA A 443 -13.38 -15.42 -1.50
C ALA A 443 -13.37 -16.95 -1.75
N ARG A 444 -12.82 -17.72 -0.80
CA ARG A 444 -12.85 -19.20 -0.79
C ARG A 444 -14.17 -19.79 -0.26
N ASP A 445 -14.98 -19.02 0.49
CA ASP A 445 -16.28 -19.41 1.05
C ASP A 445 -17.44 -18.91 0.16
N GLU A 446 -18.71 -19.15 0.54
CA GLU A 446 -19.84 -18.57 -0.19
C GLU A 446 -19.95 -17.05 0.07
N PRO A 447 -20.10 -16.17 -0.95
CA PRO A 447 -20.02 -14.70 -0.79
C PRO A 447 -21.16 -14.04 0.01
N TRP A 448 -22.16 -14.83 0.43
CA TRP A 448 -23.21 -14.39 1.36
C TRP A 448 -22.92 -14.72 2.84
N SER A 449 -21.78 -15.33 3.17
CA SER A 449 -21.48 -15.77 4.54
C SER A 449 -20.89 -14.68 5.45
N LYS A 450 -20.26 -13.65 4.86
CA LYS A 450 -19.78 -12.42 5.53
C LYS A 450 -20.32 -11.19 4.79
N TRP A 451 -20.22 -10.00 5.40
CA TRP A 451 -20.36 -8.75 4.63
C TRP A 451 -19.06 -8.42 3.88
N PRO A 452 -19.14 -7.76 2.70
CA PRO A 452 -17.98 -7.11 2.10
C PRO A 452 -17.34 -6.11 3.09
N MET A 453 -16.02 -5.94 3.00
CA MET A 453 -15.27 -5.08 3.92
C MET A 453 -14.64 -3.87 3.24
N PHE A 454 -14.41 -2.82 4.00
CA PHE A 454 -13.33 -1.87 3.71
C PHE A 454 -11.97 -2.54 3.88
N TRP A 455 -10.90 -2.01 3.27
CA TRP A 455 -9.58 -2.65 3.27
C TRP A 455 -8.99 -2.94 4.68
N THR A 456 -9.44 -2.25 5.73
CA THR A 456 -9.08 -2.49 7.13
C THR A 456 -9.63 -3.77 7.74
N GLY A 457 -10.67 -4.37 7.15
CA GLY A 457 -11.41 -5.51 7.72
C GLY A 457 -12.86 -5.23 8.08
N ASP A 458 -13.29 -3.98 8.04
CA ASP A 458 -14.56 -3.56 8.63
C ASP A 458 -15.73 -3.71 7.66
N GLU A 459 -16.77 -4.42 8.12
CA GLU A 459 -17.96 -4.76 7.33
C GLU A 459 -18.74 -3.52 6.88
N ILE A 460 -18.91 -3.36 5.57
CA ILE A 460 -19.72 -2.34 4.90
C ILE A 460 -21.06 -2.95 4.46
N GLY A 461 -22.16 -2.22 4.60
CA GLY A 461 -23.44 -2.63 4.07
C GLY A 461 -23.45 -2.56 2.54
N PHE A 462 -23.34 -3.74 1.93
CA PHE A 462 -23.48 -3.97 0.50
C PHE A 462 -24.04 -5.38 0.30
N SER A 463 -25.25 -5.52 -0.24
CA SER A 463 -25.91 -6.82 -0.40
C SER A 463 -26.54 -7.04 -1.76
N LEU A 464 -26.69 -8.32 -2.13
CA LEU A 464 -27.53 -8.75 -3.25
C LEU A 464 -28.39 -9.96 -2.86
N LEU A 465 -29.66 -9.91 -3.27
CA LEU A 465 -30.66 -10.98 -3.19
C LEU A 465 -31.18 -11.30 -4.61
N ALA A 466 -31.53 -12.55 -4.86
CA ALA A 466 -32.34 -12.94 -6.01
C ALA A 466 -33.58 -13.74 -5.56
N ALA A 467 -34.73 -13.52 -6.20
CA ALA A 467 -35.99 -14.18 -5.91
C ALA A 467 -36.52 -14.89 -7.16
N VAL A 468 -37.02 -16.12 -7.00
CA VAL A 468 -37.66 -16.89 -8.07
C VAL A 468 -39.18 -16.87 -7.85
N PRO A 469 -39.94 -16.03 -8.58
CA PRO A 469 -41.34 -15.72 -8.25
C PRO A 469 -42.24 -16.96 -8.18
N ASP A 470 -42.04 -17.89 -9.12
CA ASP A 470 -42.84 -19.12 -9.25
C ASP A 470 -42.73 -20.07 -8.04
N THR A 471 -41.75 -19.83 -7.14
CA THR A 471 -41.50 -20.61 -5.92
C THR A 471 -41.55 -19.79 -4.63
N HIS A 472 -41.69 -18.46 -4.75
CA HIS A 472 -41.48 -17.50 -3.65
C HIS A 472 -40.16 -17.71 -2.88
N THR A 473 -39.15 -18.35 -3.50
CA THR A 473 -37.87 -18.67 -2.85
C THR A 473 -36.80 -17.65 -3.18
N VAL A 474 -36.10 -17.21 -2.15
CA VAL A 474 -35.13 -16.11 -2.16
C VAL A 474 -33.75 -16.65 -1.81
N TYR A 475 -32.75 -16.14 -2.52
CA TYR A 475 -31.37 -16.59 -2.53
C TYR A 475 -30.43 -15.40 -2.26
N PRO A 476 -29.73 -15.38 -1.11
CA PRO A 476 -28.63 -14.46 -0.89
C PRO A 476 -27.50 -14.72 -1.88
N LEU A 477 -26.91 -13.65 -2.41
CA LEU A 477 -25.79 -13.74 -3.36
C LEU A 477 -24.53 -13.06 -2.81
N LEU A 478 -24.65 -11.83 -2.29
CA LEU A 478 -23.56 -11.08 -1.66
C LEU A 478 -24.01 -10.50 -0.32
N GLY A 479 -23.10 -10.48 0.66
CA GLY A 479 -23.37 -9.91 1.98
C GLY A 479 -24.34 -10.75 2.80
N ARG A 480 -24.82 -10.22 3.92
CA ARG A 480 -25.73 -10.96 4.82
C ARG A 480 -27.16 -10.40 4.88
N PRO A 481 -27.83 -10.10 3.75
CA PRO A 481 -29.19 -9.55 3.76
C PRO A 481 -30.22 -10.51 4.37
N HIS A 482 -29.90 -11.82 4.44
CA HIS A 482 -30.74 -12.83 5.09
C HIS A 482 -30.72 -12.78 6.62
N ASP A 483 -29.79 -12.04 7.26
CA ASP A 483 -29.89 -11.75 8.70
C ASP A 483 -31.12 -10.90 9.03
N SER A 484 -31.71 -10.24 8.02
CA SER A 484 -32.95 -9.46 8.11
C SER A 484 -34.22 -10.27 7.80
N LEU A 485 -34.13 -11.58 7.53
CA LEU A 485 -35.25 -12.40 7.06
C LEU A 485 -35.57 -13.56 8.02
N ASP A 486 -36.83 -14.00 8.09
CA ASP A 486 -37.19 -15.23 8.81
C ASP A 486 -36.87 -16.47 7.94
N PRO A 487 -36.00 -17.40 8.37
CA PRO A 487 -35.62 -18.56 7.56
C PRO A 487 -36.79 -19.53 7.24
N SER A 488 -37.90 -19.44 7.97
CA SER A 488 -39.12 -20.24 7.73
C SER A 488 -40.17 -19.51 6.89
N GLY A 489 -40.06 -18.17 6.77
CA GLY A 489 -41.03 -17.30 6.09
C GLY A 489 -42.48 -17.43 6.58
N HIS A 490 -42.71 -18.02 7.76
CA HIS A 490 -44.03 -18.45 8.24
C HIS A 490 -44.97 -17.28 8.56
N GLY A 491 -45.67 -16.80 7.52
CA GLY A 491 -46.61 -15.68 7.56
C GLY A 491 -46.27 -14.57 6.55
N GLU A 492 -45.02 -14.53 6.09
CA GLU A 492 -44.43 -13.40 5.35
C GLU A 492 -44.36 -13.63 3.82
N GLY A 493 -44.78 -14.80 3.33
CA GLY A 493 -44.99 -15.04 1.89
C GLY A 493 -43.75 -15.38 1.07
N TYR A 494 -42.62 -15.69 1.70
CA TYR A 494 -41.38 -16.13 1.04
C TYR A 494 -40.76 -17.37 1.70
N ASN A 495 -39.68 -17.88 1.11
CA ASN A 495 -38.84 -18.96 1.64
C ASN A 495 -37.37 -18.60 1.41
N VAL A 496 -36.47 -18.88 2.36
CA VAL A 496 -35.04 -18.56 2.23
C VAL A 496 -34.24 -19.81 1.91
N SER A 497 -33.47 -19.77 0.82
CA SER A 497 -32.62 -20.86 0.35
C SER A 497 -31.23 -20.37 -0.03
N ARG A 498 -30.33 -21.27 -0.44
CA ARG A 498 -28.97 -20.93 -0.89
C ARG A 498 -28.79 -21.30 -2.35
N ALA A 499 -28.12 -20.43 -3.10
CA ALA A 499 -27.74 -20.71 -4.48
C ALA A 499 -26.64 -21.79 -4.51
N ILE A 500 -26.43 -22.43 -5.65
CA ILE A 500 -25.24 -23.27 -5.86
C ILE A 500 -24.13 -22.33 -6.35
N TYR A 501 -23.32 -21.80 -5.43
CA TYR A 501 -22.12 -21.05 -5.77
C TYR A 501 -21.16 -21.94 -6.59
N LYS A 502 -20.58 -21.37 -7.64
CA LYS A 502 -19.66 -22.04 -8.57
C LYS A 502 -18.20 -21.60 -8.39
N GLY A 503 -17.95 -20.69 -7.45
CA GLY A 503 -16.65 -20.04 -7.26
C GLY A 503 -16.58 -18.67 -7.93
N SER A 504 -15.45 -18.01 -7.69
CA SER A 504 -15.07 -16.73 -8.27
C SER A 504 -14.08 -16.91 -9.42
N LYS A 505 -14.05 -15.97 -10.36
CA LYS A 505 -12.94 -15.73 -11.28
C LYS A 505 -12.60 -14.24 -11.26
N TYR A 506 -11.35 -13.90 -11.49
CA TYR A 506 -10.87 -12.53 -11.48
C TYR A 506 -9.79 -12.29 -12.53
N ASP A 507 -9.67 -11.02 -12.91
CA ASP A 507 -8.55 -10.47 -13.70
C ASP A 507 -8.09 -9.14 -13.08
N ALA A 508 -7.22 -8.42 -13.80
CA ALA A 508 -6.62 -7.17 -13.37
C ALA A 508 -7.61 -6.00 -13.17
N SER A 509 -8.85 -6.09 -13.65
CA SER A 509 -9.91 -5.09 -13.50
C SER A 509 -11.23 -5.65 -12.95
N THR A 510 -11.48 -6.95 -13.12
CA THR A 510 -12.80 -7.59 -12.95
C THR A 510 -12.77 -8.66 -11.88
N THR A 511 -13.87 -8.81 -11.13
CA THR A 511 -14.15 -10.01 -10.33
C THR A 511 -15.56 -10.50 -10.65
N ASN A 512 -15.69 -11.76 -11.06
CA ASN A 512 -16.94 -12.44 -11.37
C ASN A 512 -17.26 -13.48 -10.28
N LEU A 513 -18.48 -13.47 -9.75
CA LEU A 513 -19.01 -14.47 -8.82
C LEU A 513 -20.17 -15.22 -9.51
N THR A 514 -20.03 -16.53 -9.70
CA THR A 514 -20.96 -17.32 -10.52
C THR A 514 -21.84 -18.24 -9.66
N TYR A 515 -23.13 -18.31 -10.00
CA TYR A 515 -24.15 -19.05 -9.26
C TYR A 515 -25.04 -19.86 -10.22
N ALA A 516 -25.50 -21.02 -9.76
CA ALA A 516 -26.65 -21.71 -10.36
C ALA A 516 -27.83 -21.67 -9.39
N ILE A 517 -28.94 -21.09 -9.85
CA ILE A 517 -30.19 -20.94 -9.11
C ILE A 517 -31.09 -22.16 -9.41
N PRO A 518 -31.56 -22.90 -8.39
CA PRO A 518 -32.44 -24.04 -8.58
C PRO A 518 -33.73 -23.71 -9.36
N PRO A 519 -34.17 -24.61 -10.26
CA PRO A 519 -35.36 -24.40 -11.09
C PRO A 519 -36.69 -24.54 -10.29
N PRO A 520 -37.79 -23.93 -10.76
CA PRO A 520 -39.10 -24.03 -10.12
C PRO A 520 -39.77 -25.40 -10.31
N SER A 521 -39.36 -26.18 -11.31
CA SER A 521 -39.83 -27.54 -11.56
C SER A 521 -38.72 -28.38 -12.22
N HIS A 522 -38.90 -29.69 -12.28
CA HIS A 522 -37.98 -30.61 -12.97
C HIS A 522 -37.99 -30.47 -14.52
N GLU A 523 -38.79 -29.56 -15.08
CA GLU A 523 -38.86 -29.30 -16.53
C GLU A 523 -37.88 -28.22 -16.99
N HIS A 524 -37.24 -27.51 -16.05
CA HIS A 524 -36.24 -26.47 -16.31
C HIS A 524 -34.86 -26.89 -15.82
N GLU A 525 -33.82 -26.54 -16.58
CA GLU A 525 -32.43 -26.52 -16.08
C GLU A 525 -32.22 -25.36 -15.09
N PRO A 526 -31.25 -25.45 -14.16
CA PRO A 526 -30.88 -24.34 -13.29
C PRO A 526 -30.53 -23.07 -14.06
N LEU A 527 -30.92 -21.91 -13.53
CA LEU A 527 -30.57 -20.61 -14.10
C LEU A 527 -29.15 -20.22 -13.70
N GLU A 528 -28.35 -19.82 -14.68
CA GLU A 528 -27.00 -19.29 -14.48
C GLU A 528 -27.09 -17.79 -14.19
N LEU A 529 -26.47 -17.35 -13.09
CA LEU A 529 -26.39 -15.95 -12.68
C LEU A 529 -24.93 -15.60 -12.38
N VAL A 530 -24.44 -14.50 -12.95
CA VAL A 530 -23.08 -13.97 -12.68
C VAL A 530 -23.19 -12.54 -12.16
N LEU A 531 -22.56 -12.29 -11.01
CA LEU A 531 -22.29 -10.94 -10.52
C LEU A 531 -20.89 -10.53 -10.96
N SER A 532 -20.77 -9.47 -11.73
CA SER A 532 -19.50 -8.98 -12.28
C SER A 532 -19.20 -7.57 -11.76
N PHE A 533 -18.09 -7.45 -11.04
CA PHE A 533 -17.61 -6.21 -10.42
C PHE A 533 -16.42 -5.71 -11.22
N LEU A 534 -16.61 -4.64 -12.00
CA LEU A 534 -15.60 -4.05 -12.86
C LEU A 534 -15.10 -2.73 -12.27
N SER A 535 -13.84 -2.74 -11.82
CA SER A 535 -13.09 -1.56 -11.44
C SER A 535 -11.99 -1.33 -12.49
N PRO A 536 -12.29 -0.62 -13.59
CA PRO A 536 -11.51 -0.69 -14.82
C PRO A 536 -10.13 -0.04 -14.65
N ILE A 537 -9.07 -0.71 -15.11
CA ILE A 537 -7.73 -0.14 -15.26
C ILE A 537 -7.53 0.23 -16.73
N THR A 538 -7.37 1.52 -17.03
CA THR A 538 -7.34 2.05 -18.41
C THR A 538 -6.07 2.87 -18.66
N PRO A 539 -4.88 2.23 -18.83
CA PRO A 539 -3.61 2.94 -19.04
C PRO A 539 -3.61 3.86 -20.27
N THR A 540 -4.43 3.53 -21.26
CA THR A 540 -4.62 4.30 -22.50
C THR A 540 -5.58 5.49 -22.35
N SER A 541 -6.26 5.66 -21.22
CA SER A 541 -7.24 6.73 -21.02
C SER A 541 -7.22 7.22 -19.58
N THR A 542 -6.39 8.23 -19.32
CA THR A 542 -6.28 8.88 -18.01
C THR A 542 -7.62 9.49 -17.58
N LEU A 543 -8.43 10.00 -18.51
CA LEU A 543 -9.79 10.49 -18.21
C LEU A 543 -10.58 9.41 -17.45
N ARG A 544 -10.71 8.22 -18.05
CA ARG A 544 -11.46 7.10 -17.46
C ARG A 544 -10.83 6.61 -16.17
N GLN A 545 -9.49 6.52 -16.13
CA GLN A 545 -8.77 6.14 -14.92
C GLN A 545 -9.05 7.11 -13.75
N SER A 546 -9.21 8.41 -14.03
CA SER A 546 -9.46 9.45 -13.01
C SER A 546 -10.88 9.48 -12.43
N ILE A 547 -11.83 8.72 -12.99
CA ILE A 547 -13.21 8.66 -12.48
C ILE A 547 -13.27 7.74 -11.25
N PRO A 548 -13.65 8.22 -10.05
CA PRO A 548 -13.70 7.42 -8.83
C PRO A 548 -15.01 6.61 -8.76
N ALA A 549 -15.21 5.73 -9.74
CA ALA A 549 -16.42 4.93 -9.93
C ALA A 549 -16.13 3.55 -10.53
N SER A 550 -17.05 2.61 -10.31
CA SER A 550 -16.97 1.21 -10.74
C SER A 550 -18.34 0.65 -11.10
N TYR A 551 -18.37 -0.35 -11.98
CA TYR A 551 -19.60 -1.00 -12.43
C TYR A 551 -19.88 -2.28 -11.64
N VAL A 552 -21.16 -2.56 -11.39
CA VAL A 552 -21.67 -3.83 -10.88
C VAL A 552 -22.72 -4.31 -11.87
N SER A 553 -22.42 -5.34 -12.65
CA SER A 553 -23.35 -5.91 -13.63
C SER A 553 -23.86 -7.28 -13.21
N VAL A 554 -25.14 -7.53 -13.44
CA VAL A 554 -25.80 -8.81 -13.16
C VAL A 554 -26.24 -9.43 -14.47
N HIS A 555 -25.68 -10.59 -14.78
CA HIS A 555 -25.98 -11.36 -15.99
C HIS A 555 -26.83 -12.56 -15.59
N VAL A 556 -27.95 -12.79 -16.29
CA VAL A 556 -28.81 -13.96 -16.05
C VAL A 556 -29.09 -14.73 -17.33
N LYS A 557 -29.08 -16.06 -17.24
CA LYS A 557 -29.23 -16.97 -18.38
C LYS A 557 -30.00 -18.22 -17.96
N GLY A 558 -31.23 -18.35 -18.45
CA GLY A 558 -32.17 -19.37 -17.97
C GLY A 558 -33.47 -19.44 -18.74
N THR A 559 -34.42 -20.24 -18.25
CA THR A 559 -35.73 -20.49 -18.89
C THR A 559 -36.94 -20.10 -18.02
N PHE A 560 -36.70 -19.65 -16.79
CA PHE A 560 -37.70 -19.19 -15.83
C PHE A 560 -37.36 -17.78 -15.33
N ASN A 561 -38.33 -17.10 -14.73
CA ASN A 561 -38.18 -15.70 -14.34
C ASN A 561 -37.39 -15.57 -13.03
N ILE A 562 -36.63 -14.50 -12.92
CA ILE A 562 -35.90 -14.15 -11.70
C ILE A 562 -35.96 -12.64 -11.48
N ASP A 563 -36.15 -12.23 -10.23
CA ASP A 563 -36.10 -10.82 -9.82
C ASP A 563 -34.85 -10.65 -8.94
N VAL A 564 -34.10 -9.55 -9.08
CA VAL A 564 -32.84 -9.30 -8.35
C VAL A 564 -32.92 -7.96 -7.62
N TYR A 565 -32.39 -7.93 -6.40
CA TYR A 565 -32.30 -6.77 -5.51
C TYR A 565 -30.85 -6.53 -5.12
N ILE A 566 -30.48 -5.25 -5.01
CA ILE A 566 -29.16 -4.78 -4.62
C ILE A 566 -29.33 -3.59 -3.67
N ASP A 567 -28.61 -3.59 -2.54
CA ASP A 567 -28.61 -2.46 -1.60
C ASP A 567 -27.20 -2.08 -1.11
N VAL A 568 -27.08 -0.80 -0.71
CA VAL A 568 -25.93 -0.23 -0.01
C VAL A 568 -26.43 0.61 1.17
N ASN A 569 -25.67 0.68 2.27
CA ASN A 569 -26.00 1.49 3.45
C ASN A 569 -25.12 2.75 3.57
N GLY A 570 -25.32 3.54 4.63
CA GLY A 570 -24.56 4.78 4.85
C GLY A 570 -23.05 4.61 5.13
N GLN A 571 -22.54 3.41 5.41
CA GLN A 571 -21.13 3.21 5.79
C GLN A 571 -20.12 3.50 4.66
N TRP A 572 -20.60 3.77 3.44
CA TRP A 572 -19.77 4.17 2.32
C TRP A 572 -19.26 5.63 2.42
N VAL A 573 -19.91 6.51 3.21
CA VAL A 573 -19.58 7.95 3.30
C VAL A 573 -18.99 8.38 4.65
N SER A 574 -18.86 7.45 5.60
CA SER A 574 -18.27 7.68 6.92
C SER A 574 -18.01 6.34 7.62
N GLY A 575 -16.90 6.25 8.36
CA GLY A 575 -16.65 5.13 9.27
C GLY A 575 -17.39 5.26 10.60
N HIS A 576 -17.84 6.46 10.96
CA HIS A 576 -18.61 6.72 12.18
C HIS A 576 -20.06 6.23 12.02
N ARG A 577 -20.36 5.06 12.60
CA ARG A 577 -21.68 4.39 12.50
C ARG A 577 -22.83 5.21 13.10
N GLU A 578 -22.50 6.19 13.93
CA GLU A 578 -23.37 7.19 14.55
C GLU A 578 -23.53 8.50 13.74
N ALA A 579 -22.73 8.72 12.70
CA ALA A 579 -22.81 9.93 11.88
C ALA A 579 -24.19 10.05 11.22
N ARG A 580 -24.76 11.27 11.23
CA ARG A 580 -25.98 11.59 10.49
C ARG A 580 -25.67 11.72 9.01
N ILE A 581 -26.52 11.11 8.19
CA ILE A 581 -26.44 11.20 6.73
C ILE A 581 -27.71 11.83 6.18
N VAL A 582 -27.55 12.52 5.05
CA VAL A 582 -28.62 13.04 4.21
C VAL A 582 -28.54 12.36 2.85
N TRP A 583 -29.68 12.28 2.16
CA TRP A 583 -29.74 11.65 0.84
C TRP A 583 -30.71 12.35 -0.09
N ASP A 584 -30.48 12.20 -1.38
CA ASP A 584 -31.30 12.76 -2.45
C ASP A 584 -31.46 11.70 -3.56
N PHE A 585 -32.49 11.84 -4.40
CA PHE A 585 -32.78 10.89 -5.47
C PHE A 585 -33.15 11.60 -6.77
N SER A 586 -32.22 11.57 -7.73
CA SER A 586 -32.40 12.22 -9.03
C SER A 586 -32.81 11.24 -10.14
N HIS A 587 -33.48 11.79 -11.15
CA HIS A 587 -33.74 11.13 -12.43
C HIS A 587 -32.99 11.88 -13.53
N SER A 588 -31.76 11.48 -13.80
CA SER A 588 -30.93 12.04 -14.88
C SER A 588 -31.36 11.51 -16.24
N ALA A 589 -31.31 12.33 -17.29
CA ALA A 589 -31.64 11.91 -18.65
C ALA A 589 -30.79 12.67 -19.69
N LEU A 590 -30.12 11.94 -20.58
CA LEU A 590 -29.45 12.50 -21.75
C LEU A 590 -30.43 12.66 -22.93
N ASP A 591 -31.34 11.68 -23.10
CA ASP A 591 -32.43 11.71 -24.08
C ASP A 591 -33.61 10.81 -23.63
N GLU A 592 -34.61 10.60 -24.51
CA GLU A 592 -35.79 9.77 -24.21
C GLU A 592 -35.47 8.29 -23.90
N LYS A 593 -34.35 7.77 -24.39
CA LYS A 593 -33.89 6.39 -24.23
C LYS A 593 -32.91 6.27 -23.05
N HIS A 594 -31.98 7.21 -22.94
CA HIS A 594 -30.88 7.21 -21.97
C HIS A 594 -31.28 7.97 -20.70
N ARG A 595 -31.99 7.27 -19.81
CA ARG A 595 -32.47 7.79 -18.52
C ARG A 595 -32.06 6.89 -17.36
N PHE A 596 -31.67 7.52 -16.26
CA PHE A 596 -31.06 6.89 -15.09
C PHE A 596 -31.81 7.28 -13.81
N LYS A 597 -31.49 6.58 -12.73
CA LYS A 597 -31.97 6.78 -11.37
C LYS A 597 -30.77 6.77 -10.44
N THR A 598 -30.59 7.81 -9.65
CA THR A 598 -29.36 8.00 -8.85
C THR A 598 -29.72 8.35 -7.42
N PHE A 599 -29.36 7.49 -6.48
CA PHE A 599 -29.27 7.89 -5.07
C PHE A 599 -27.96 8.65 -4.86
N LYS A 600 -28.03 9.85 -4.29
CA LYS A 600 -26.88 10.53 -3.68
C LYS A 600 -26.98 10.36 -2.17
N VAL A 601 -25.88 10.00 -1.51
CA VAL A 601 -25.76 9.96 -0.05
C VAL A 601 -24.56 10.79 0.36
N THR A 602 -24.71 11.60 1.42
CA THR A 602 -23.64 12.45 1.97
C THR A 602 -23.76 12.47 3.50
N ARG A 603 -22.65 12.66 4.21
CA ARG A 603 -22.67 13.00 5.64
C ARG A 603 -23.34 14.39 5.83
N GLU A 604 -24.18 14.55 6.84
CA GLU A 604 -24.93 15.81 7.09
C GLU A 604 -24.00 17.00 7.41
N GLU A 605 -22.86 16.71 8.05
CA GLU A 605 -21.77 17.65 8.33
C GLU A 605 -20.46 17.02 7.83
N GLU A 606 -20.03 17.33 6.61
CA GLU A 606 -18.80 16.80 6.01
C GLU A 606 -17.54 17.36 6.71
N LEU A 607 -16.62 16.48 7.11
CA LEU A 607 -15.34 16.87 7.72
C LEU A 607 -14.19 16.74 6.69
N LEU A 608 -14.05 17.78 5.88
CA LEU A 608 -13.03 17.87 4.81
C LEU A 608 -11.64 17.47 5.31
N PHE A 609 -10.96 16.63 4.53
CA PHE A 609 -9.60 16.14 4.77
C PHE A 609 -9.39 15.34 6.07
N THR A 610 -10.45 14.82 6.68
CA THR A 610 -10.34 13.96 7.86
C THR A 610 -10.72 12.51 7.58
N GLU A 611 -10.02 11.60 8.26
CA GLU A 611 -10.30 10.17 8.27
C GLU A 611 -10.74 9.72 9.67
N ASN A 612 -11.65 8.75 9.77
CA ASN A 612 -11.93 8.11 11.05
C ASN A 612 -10.75 7.21 11.46
N ARG A 613 -9.78 7.77 12.18
CA ARG A 613 -8.68 7.05 12.84
C ARG A 613 -8.90 6.86 14.34
N PHE A 614 -9.56 7.80 15.02
CA PHE A 614 -9.79 7.77 16.47
C PHE A 614 -11.00 6.89 16.86
N GLY A 615 -10.95 5.61 16.46
CA GLY A 615 -11.98 4.62 16.76
C GLY A 615 -12.51 3.84 15.55
N GLY A 616 -11.89 3.96 14.39
CA GLY A 616 -12.37 3.34 13.15
C GLY A 616 -11.30 3.15 12.07
N ASN A 617 -11.75 3.28 10.82
CA ASN A 617 -11.32 2.40 9.73
C ASN A 617 -10.46 3.11 8.66
N ALA A 618 -9.92 4.31 8.93
CA ALA A 618 -9.23 5.16 7.94
C ALA A 618 -10.04 5.39 6.65
N GLN A 619 -11.37 5.41 6.78
CA GLN A 619 -12.34 5.87 5.78
C GLN A 619 -12.42 7.40 5.81
N ALA A 620 -12.75 8.02 4.66
CA ALA A 620 -13.00 9.46 4.58
C ALA A 620 -14.27 9.86 5.33
N GLU A 621 -14.26 11.08 5.87
CA GLU A 621 -15.40 11.71 6.54
C GLU A 621 -15.99 12.90 5.74
N TRP A 622 -15.64 12.97 4.45
CA TRP A 622 -16.23 13.83 3.43
C TRP A 622 -16.23 13.13 2.07
N GLY A 623 -17.04 13.65 1.16
CA GLY A 623 -17.39 13.03 -0.12
C GLY A 623 -18.80 12.46 -0.12
N SER A 624 -19.29 12.16 -1.31
CA SER A 624 -20.63 11.62 -1.52
C SER A 624 -20.59 10.28 -2.25
N LEU A 625 -21.36 9.32 -1.75
CA LEU A 625 -21.71 8.12 -2.51
C LEU A 625 -22.76 8.49 -3.55
N TYR A 626 -22.58 7.99 -4.76
CA TYR A 626 -23.61 7.95 -5.79
C TYR A 626 -23.83 6.50 -6.21
N PHE A 627 -25.10 6.08 -6.23
CA PHE A 627 -25.51 4.74 -6.65
C PHE A 627 -26.55 4.85 -7.75
N THR A 628 -26.19 4.43 -8.96
CA THR A 628 -26.91 4.71 -10.21
C THR A 628 -27.41 3.44 -10.88
N ALA A 629 -28.63 3.49 -11.43
CA ALA A 629 -29.31 2.40 -12.12
C ALA A 629 -30.06 2.90 -13.38
N PRO A 630 -30.44 2.02 -14.33
CA PRO A 630 -31.24 2.40 -15.49
C PRO A 630 -32.70 2.65 -15.08
N SER A 631 -33.40 3.53 -15.80
CA SER A 631 -34.74 3.99 -15.36
C SER A 631 -35.84 2.92 -15.29
N ASP A 632 -35.63 1.71 -15.82
CA ASP A 632 -36.58 0.59 -15.78
C ASP A 632 -36.56 -0.22 -14.46
N VAL A 633 -35.54 -0.06 -13.62
CA VAL A 633 -35.52 -0.70 -12.29
C VAL A 633 -36.55 -0.07 -11.34
N ARG A 634 -37.02 -0.84 -10.36
CA ARG A 634 -37.64 -0.30 -9.15
C ARG A 634 -36.56 0.24 -8.21
N HIS A 635 -36.92 1.20 -7.38
CA HIS A 635 -36.05 1.79 -6.36
C HIS A 635 -36.77 1.86 -5.01
N GLU A 636 -36.00 1.92 -3.93
CA GLU A 636 -36.51 2.36 -2.62
C GLU A 636 -35.39 2.88 -1.73
N CYS A 637 -35.72 3.82 -0.83
CA CYS A 637 -34.89 4.17 0.32
C CYS A 637 -35.71 4.00 1.60
N GLY A 638 -35.13 3.36 2.61
CA GLY A 638 -35.78 3.11 3.91
C GLY A 638 -35.03 2.08 4.75
N THR A 639 -35.64 1.59 5.83
CA THR A 639 -35.05 0.63 6.77
C THR A 639 -34.71 -0.71 6.13
N SER A 640 -33.45 -1.12 6.27
CA SER A 640 -32.88 -2.32 5.63
C SER A 640 -33.72 -3.59 5.78
N ALA A 641 -34.22 -3.86 6.99
CA ALA A 641 -35.04 -5.04 7.24
C ALA A 641 -36.38 -5.02 6.49
N ILE A 642 -37.04 -3.86 6.44
CA ILE A 642 -38.35 -3.70 5.77
C ILE A 642 -38.17 -3.87 4.26
N LEU A 643 -37.16 -3.23 3.67
CA LEU A 643 -36.90 -3.30 2.22
C LEU A 643 -36.52 -4.73 1.79
N ARG A 644 -35.63 -5.41 2.54
CA ARG A 644 -35.23 -6.81 2.28
C ARG A 644 -36.41 -7.77 2.44
N GLN A 645 -37.24 -7.59 3.48
CA GLN A 645 -38.45 -8.40 3.71
C GLN A 645 -39.50 -8.19 2.60
N ARG A 646 -39.77 -6.92 2.20
CA ARG A 646 -40.72 -6.60 1.13
C ARG A 646 -40.27 -7.18 -0.21
N PHE A 647 -39.00 -6.99 -0.58
CA PHE A 647 -38.46 -7.60 -1.80
C PHE A 647 -38.59 -9.12 -1.75
N SER A 648 -38.25 -9.75 -0.62
CA SER A 648 -38.34 -11.20 -0.46
C SER A 648 -39.77 -11.72 -0.66
N ALA A 649 -40.77 -11.04 -0.11
CA ALA A 649 -42.18 -11.39 -0.23
C ALA A 649 -42.81 -11.13 -1.61
N THR A 650 -42.30 -10.14 -2.37
CA THR A 650 -42.99 -9.58 -3.55
C THR A 650 -42.20 -9.58 -4.86
N GLY A 651 -40.88 -9.82 -4.80
CA GLY A 651 -39.97 -9.65 -5.94
C GLY A 651 -39.77 -8.20 -6.38
N THR A 652 -40.22 -7.20 -5.61
CA THR A 652 -40.28 -5.81 -6.07
C THR A 652 -40.09 -4.75 -4.96
N LEU A 653 -39.98 -3.49 -5.37
CA LEU A 653 -39.83 -2.31 -4.52
C LEU A 653 -40.80 -1.20 -4.94
N GLU A 654 -41.21 -0.33 -4.02
CA GLU A 654 -42.40 0.52 -4.19
C GLU A 654 -42.19 1.76 -5.06
N ASN A 655 -40.95 2.19 -5.32
CA ASN A 655 -40.56 3.51 -5.88
C ASN A 655 -40.80 4.67 -4.90
N GLU A 656 -40.51 4.45 -3.62
CA GLU A 656 -40.59 5.48 -2.57
C GLU A 656 -39.20 5.83 -2.03
N VAL A 657 -39.04 7.07 -1.58
CA VAL A 657 -37.79 7.58 -1.00
C VAL A 657 -38.15 8.21 0.34
N ASP A 658 -37.68 7.60 1.43
CA ASP A 658 -37.85 8.13 2.78
C ASP A 658 -37.27 9.55 2.90
N SER A 659 -37.92 10.44 3.66
CA SER A 659 -37.50 11.82 3.93
C SER A 659 -36.81 12.00 5.28
N GLU A 660 -36.86 11.00 6.17
CA GLU A 660 -36.45 11.15 7.57
C GLU A 660 -34.95 10.86 7.76
N TYR A 661 -34.12 11.88 7.51
CA TYR A 661 -32.66 11.81 7.65
C TYR A 661 -32.21 11.45 9.08
N ARG A 662 -31.46 10.35 9.20
CA ARG A 662 -31.02 9.72 10.46
C ARG A 662 -29.57 9.23 10.39
N SER A 663 -29.07 8.65 11.47
CA SER A 663 -27.70 8.12 11.52
C SER A 663 -27.53 6.82 10.75
N ILE A 664 -26.31 6.52 10.29
CA ILE A 664 -25.99 5.36 9.44
C ILE A 664 -26.55 4.03 9.96
N MET A 665 -26.57 3.82 11.28
CA MET A 665 -27.13 2.62 11.91
C MET A 665 -28.44 2.84 12.69
N ASP A 666 -29.04 4.03 12.62
CA ASP A 666 -30.34 4.31 13.22
C ASP A 666 -31.43 3.92 12.22
N GLU A 667 -32.23 2.91 12.56
CA GLU A 667 -33.17 2.22 11.64
C GLU A 667 -32.54 1.81 10.28
N GLU A 668 -31.21 1.58 10.24
CA GLU A 668 -30.34 1.32 9.08
C GLU A 668 -30.95 1.72 7.71
N PRO A 669 -30.86 3.00 7.30
CA PRO A 669 -31.24 3.42 5.95
C PRO A 669 -30.36 2.72 4.89
N VAL A 670 -31.01 2.06 3.93
CA VAL A 670 -30.38 1.51 2.74
C VAL A 670 -30.98 2.09 1.47
N PHE A 671 -30.16 2.14 0.44
CA PHE A 671 -30.46 2.67 -0.88
C PHE A 671 -30.51 1.49 -1.85
N ALA A 672 -31.70 1.14 -2.31
CA ALA A 672 -31.96 -0.14 -2.95
C ALA A 672 -32.54 -0.01 -4.36
N PHE A 673 -32.13 -0.92 -5.25
CA PHE A 673 -32.75 -1.11 -6.56
C PHE A 673 -33.19 -2.56 -6.74
N ALA A 674 -34.25 -2.78 -7.52
CA ALA A 674 -34.72 -4.10 -7.90
C ALA A 674 -35.07 -4.18 -9.40
N LYS A 675 -34.52 -5.19 -10.09
CA LYS A 675 -34.70 -5.48 -11.52
C LYS A 675 -35.44 -6.79 -11.71
N SER A 676 -36.46 -6.77 -12.56
CA SER A 676 -37.13 -7.99 -13.02
C SER A 676 -36.56 -8.51 -14.33
N PHE A 677 -36.21 -9.80 -14.36
CA PHE A 677 -35.80 -10.50 -15.58
C PHE A 677 -36.87 -11.51 -16.01
N LYS A 678 -37.48 -11.26 -17.18
CA LYS A 678 -38.62 -12.05 -17.68
C LYS A 678 -38.19 -12.98 -18.82
N LEU A 679 -37.49 -14.05 -18.44
CA LEU A 679 -36.88 -15.02 -19.35
C LEU A 679 -37.86 -16.10 -19.86
N SER A 680 -39.01 -16.31 -19.21
CA SER A 680 -39.99 -17.33 -19.61
C SER A 680 -40.87 -16.87 -20.78
N GLY A 681 -40.38 -17.03 -22.01
CA GLY A 681 -41.20 -16.87 -23.21
C GLY A 681 -42.32 -17.94 -23.30
N ASN A 682 -43.51 -17.56 -23.74
CA ASN A 682 -44.64 -18.48 -23.92
C ASN A 682 -44.25 -19.69 -24.80
N SER A 683 -44.09 -20.87 -24.18
CA SER A 683 -43.78 -22.16 -24.81
C SER A 683 -42.38 -22.33 -25.43
N SER A 684 -41.36 -21.54 -25.04
CA SER A 684 -39.97 -21.75 -25.52
C SER A 684 -39.08 -22.44 -24.48
N THR A 685 -38.68 -23.69 -24.75
CA THR A 685 -37.70 -24.46 -23.94
C THR A 685 -36.24 -24.01 -24.13
N LYS A 686 -36.01 -22.91 -24.86
CA LYS A 686 -34.69 -22.35 -25.14
C LYS A 686 -34.36 -21.30 -24.06
N ALA A 687 -33.18 -21.40 -23.46
CA ALA A 687 -32.69 -20.38 -22.52
C ALA A 687 -32.58 -19.00 -23.19
N SER A 688 -32.98 -17.97 -22.46
CA SER A 688 -32.75 -16.56 -22.79
C SER A 688 -31.68 -15.98 -21.86
N THR A 689 -30.96 -14.98 -22.36
CA THR A 689 -30.00 -14.17 -21.58
C THR A 689 -30.56 -12.76 -21.45
N ASP A 690 -30.35 -12.12 -20.31
CA ASP A 690 -30.64 -10.70 -20.06
C ASP A 690 -29.62 -10.15 -19.03
N GLN A 691 -29.44 -8.83 -18.96
CA GLN A 691 -28.46 -8.19 -18.07
C GLN A 691 -28.93 -6.84 -17.52
N VAL A 692 -28.35 -6.41 -16.40
CA VAL A 692 -28.48 -5.03 -15.90
C VAL A 692 -27.14 -4.54 -15.38
N VAL A 693 -26.89 -3.23 -15.48
CA VAL A 693 -25.68 -2.57 -14.98
C VAL A 693 -26.10 -1.57 -13.90
N PHE A 694 -25.38 -1.55 -12.80
CA PHE A 694 -25.40 -0.51 -11.78
C PHE A 694 -24.02 0.15 -11.74
N THR A 695 -23.93 1.41 -11.31
CA THR A 695 -22.65 2.05 -11.00
C THR A 695 -22.63 2.58 -9.58
N LEU A 696 -21.48 2.43 -8.94
CA LEU A 696 -21.14 3.02 -7.64
C LEU A 696 -20.04 4.04 -7.89
N ALA A 697 -20.13 5.20 -7.26
CA ALA A 697 -19.06 6.20 -7.26
C ALA A 697 -18.92 6.82 -5.87
N HIS A 698 -17.69 7.06 -5.41
CA HIS A 698 -17.44 7.83 -4.20
C HIS A 698 -16.61 9.06 -4.57
N ILE A 699 -17.25 10.24 -4.53
CA ILE A 699 -16.70 11.46 -5.11
C ILE A 699 -16.34 12.45 -4.00
N GLN A 700 -15.04 12.75 -3.90
CA GLN A 700 -14.49 13.88 -3.17
C GLN A 700 -14.19 15.06 -4.13
N ASP A 701 -14.53 16.27 -3.69
CA ASP A 701 -14.08 17.53 -4.29
C ASP A 701 -14.07 18.61 -3.19
N PRO A 702 -12.90 19.10 -2.73
CA PRO A 702 -11.54 18.73 -3.13
C PRO A 702 -11.14 17.30 -2.72
N VAL A 703 -10.12 16.75 -3.39
CA VAL A 703 -9.60 15.39 -3.12
C VAL A 703 -8.52 15.35 -2.03
N VAL A 704 -7.62 16.33 -2.00
CA VAL A 704 -6.56 16.47 -1.00
C VAL A 704 -6.28 17.96 -0.69
N GLN A 705 -5.58 18.24 0.40
CA GLN A 705 -4.89 19.53 0.57
C GLN A 705 -3.39 19.31 0.44
N PHE A 706 -2.72 20.18 -0.33
CA PHE A 706 -1.32 20.04 -0.73
C PHE A 706 -0.55 21.35 -0.53
N ALA A 707 0.60 21.29 0.15
CA ALA A 707 1.55 22.38 0.30
C ALA A 707 2.33 22.64 -1.00
N SER A 708 1.62 23.11 -2.03
CA SER A 708 2.17 23.51 -3.32
C SER A 708 3.23 24.60 -3.18
N ALA A 709 3.95 24.91 -4.26
CA ALA A 709 4.87 26.06 -4.34
C ALA A 709 4.18 27.43 -4.17
N ARG A 710 2.84 27.46 -4.12
CA ARG A 710 2.01 28.65 -3.80
C ARG A 710 1.44 28.61 -2.37
N GLY A 711 1.88 27.66 -1.55
CA GLY A 711 1.32 27.36 -0.23
C GLY A 711 0.18 26.34 -0.28
N LEU A 712 -0.45 26.11 0.88
CA LEU A 712 -1.50 25.11 1.07
C LEU A 712 -2.70 25.36 0.14
N THR A 713 -2.93 24.41 -0.76
CA THR A 713 -3.89 24.49 -1.87
C THR A 713 -4.84 23.30 -1.80
N TYR A 714 -6.14 23.56 -1.97
CA TYR A 714 -7.15 22.50 -2.06
C TYR A 714 -7.24 21.99 -3.50
N MET A 715 -7.01 20.69 -3.65
CA MET A 715 -6.74 20.09 -4.95
C MET A 715 -8.03 19.55 -5.59
N ARG A 716 -8.31 20.03 -6.81
CA ARG A 716 -9.47 19.63 -7.63
C ARG A 716 -9.23 18.22 -8.21
N PRO A 717 -10.25 17.33 -8.28
CA PRO A 717 -10.12 16.06 -8.97
C PRO A 717 -9.95 16.26 -10.48
N LEU A 718 -9.09 15.48 -11.12
CA LEU A 718 -8.71 15.67 -12.53
C LEU A 718 -9.91 15.52 -13.49
N TRP A 719 -10.88 14.64 -13.18
CA TRP A 719 -12.07 14.40 -14.00
C TRP A 719 -12.91 15.67 -14.24
N LYS A 720 -12.88 16.65 -13.32
CA LYS A 720 -13.55 17.94 -13.50
C LYS A 720 -12.99 18.81 -14.64
N SER A 721 -11.96 18.35 -15.34
CA SER A 721 -11.43 18.99 -16.54
C SER A 721 -12.33 18.77 -17.77
N TRP A 722 -13.08 17.66 -17.79
CA TRP A 722 -14.00 17.31 -18.90
C TRP A 722 -15.49 17.46 -18.53
N PHE A 723 -15.83 17.36 -17.25
CA PHE A 723 -17.21 17.42 -16.76
C PHE A 723 -17.41 18.65 -15.85
N GLY A 724 -18.41 19.48 -16.15
CA GLY A 724 -18.70 20.69 -15.39
C GLY A 724 -19.30 20.42 -14.00
N ASP A 725 -19.99 19.29 -13.86
CA ASP A 725 -20.65 18.84 -12.64
C ASP A 725 -20.62 17.30 -12.52
N VAL A 726 -21.19 16.76 -11.45
CA VAL A 726 -21.23 15.32 -11.16
C VAL A 726 -22.30 14.58 -11.98
N GLU A 727 -23.38 15.24 -12.40
CA GLU A 727 -24.42 14.61 -13.22
C GLU A 727 -23.89 14.28 -14.63
N GLN A 728 -23.10 15.18 -15.21
CA GLN A 728 -22.35 14.97 -16.45
C GLN A 728 -21.35 13.80 -16.31
N LEU A 729 -20.58 13.76 -15.22
CA LEU A 729 -19.63 12.68 -14.93
C LEU A 729 -20.32 11.31 -14.84
N LEU A 730 -21.41 11.21 -14.06
CA LEU A 730 -22.13 9.96 -13.86
C LEU A 730 -22.86 9.51 -15.13
N THR A 731 -23.42 10.45 -15.90
CA THR A 731 -24.04 10.18 -17.21
C THR A 731 -23.01 9.63 -18.20
N TYR A 732 -21.83 10.25 -18.29
CA TYR A 732 -20.73 9.75 -19.10
C TYR A 732 -20.29 8.36 -18.64
N HIS A 733 -19.95 8.21 -17.35
CA HIS A 733 -19.46 6.95 -16.80
C HIS A 733 -20.44 5.79 -17.03
N TYR A 734 -21.74 6.00 -16.83
CA TYR A 734 -22.75 4.97 -17.06
C TYR A 734 -22.83 4.57 -18.55
N LEU A 735 -22.81 5.55 -19.47
CA LEU A 735 -22.90 5.29 -20.92
C LEU A 735 -21.61 4.74 -21.54
N ASP A 736 -20.45 5.02 -20.94
CA ASP A 736 -19.13 4.60 -21.41
C ASP A 736 -18.80 3.12 -21.07
N PHE A 737 -19.74 2.38 -20.44
CA PHE A 737 -19.53 1.00 -19.98
C PHE A 737 -18.86 0.08 -21.02
N GLU A 738 -19.34 0.05 -22.27
CA GLU A 738 -18.78 -0.79 -23.33
C GLU A 738 -17.33 -0.41 -23.68
N ASN A 739 -16.97 0.87 -23.64
CA ASN A 739 -15.59 1.33 -23.83
C ASN A 739 -14.71 0.98 -22.63
N ALA A 740 -15.22 1.19 -21.40
CA ALA A 740 -14.51 0.86 -20.17
C ALA A 740 -14.22 -0.64 -20.07
N VAL A 741 -15.21 -1.49 -20.42
CA VAL A 741 -15.04 -2.95 -20.59
C VAL A 741 -13.99 -3.26 -21.64
N THR A 742 -14.09 -2.68 -22.84
CA THR A 742 -13.16 -2.95 -23.95
C THR A 742 -11.71 -2.59 -23.60
N LEU A 743 -11.48 -1.43 -22.98
CA LEU A 743 -10.13 -0.99 -22.59
C LEU A 743 -9.57 -1.82 -21.43
N ALA A 744 -10.38 -2.12 -20.41
CA ALA A 744 -9.96 -2.91 -19.26
C ALA A 744 -9.68 -4.38 -19.62
N ALA A 745 -10.50 -4.98 -20.49
CA ALA A 745 -10.28 -6.33 -21.01
C ALA A 745 -9.01 -6.40 -21.88
N ASN A 746 -8.76 -5.40 -22.73
CA ASN A 746 -7.55 -5.33 -23.55
C ASN A 746 -6.27 -5.18 -22.70
N TYR A 747 -6.31 -4.39 -21.62
CA TYR A 747 -5.21 -4.35 -20.65
C TYR A 747 -5.01 -5.71 -19.96
N SER A 748 -6.09 -6.31 -19.46
CA SER A 748 -6.03 -7.55 -18.69
C SER A 748 -5.55 -8.74 -19.54
N ALA A 749 -5.99 -8.85 -20.80
CA ALA A 749 -5.55 -9.90 -21.73
C ALA A 749 -4.09 -9.74 -22.17
N GLN A 750 -3.59 -8.51 -22.34
CA GLN A 750 -2.16 -8.30 -22.64
C GLN A 750 -1.29 -8.59 -21.41
N LEU A 751 -1.77 -8.26 -20.20
CA LEU A 751 -1.08 -8.60 -18.96
C LEU A 751 -1.04 -10.12 -18.70
N GLU A 752 -2.12 -10.85 -19.02
CA GLU A 752 -2.15 -12.31 -19.00
C GLU A 752 -1.08 -12.92 -19.93
N LEU A 753 -1.01 -12.45 -21.19
CA LEU A 753 0.00 -12.92 -22.15
C LEU A 753 1.43 -12.60 -21.70
N ASP A 754 1.69 -11.35 -21.33
CA ASP A 754 3.01 -10.91 -20.87
C ASP A 754 3.46 -11.67 -19.60
N ALA A 755 2.57 -11.87 -18.62
CA ALA A 755 2.90 -12.60 -17.39
C ALA A 755 3.09 -14.10 -17.63
N TYR A 756 2.32 -14.72 -18.53
CA TYR A 756 2.52 -16.12 -18.92
C TYR A 756 3.87 -16.32 -19.64
N GLU A 757 4.27 -15.41 -20.54
CA GLU A 757 5.58 -15.47 -21.22
C GLU A 757 6.78 -15.10 -20.30
N SER A 758 6.52 -14.36 -19.21
CA SER A 758 7.53 -13.96 -18.24
C SER A 758 7.78 -14.98 -17.12
N GLY A 759 6.73 -15.68 -16.68
CA GLY A 759 6.74 -16.60 -15.55
C GLY A 759 5.94 -17.89 -15.78
N SER A 760 4.67 -17.89 -15.37
CA SER A 760 3.79 -19.07 -15.39
C SER A 760 2.31 -18.70 -15.20
N GLU A 761 1.39 -19.67 -15.27
CA GLU A 761 -0.04 -19.47 -14.94
C GLU A 761 -0.23 -18.87 -13.52
N ASN A 762 0.60 -19.29 -12.55
CA ASN A 762 0.62 -18.71 -11.20
C ASN A 762 0.96 -17.20 -11.20
N TYR A 763 1.80 -16.75 -12.15
CA TYR A 763 2.23 -15.35 -12.20
C TYR A 763 1.11 -14.42 -12.67
N VAL A 764 0.34 -14.87 -13.67
CA VAL A 764 -0.85 -14.17 -14.19
C VAL A 764 -1.79 -13.78 -13.04
N ASP A 765 -2.10 -14.75 -12.19
CA ASP A 765 -3.01 -14.58 -11.05
C ASP A 765 -2.46 -13.65 -9.96
N ILE A 766 -1.14 -13.61 -9.77
CA ILE A 766 -0.44 -12.71 -8.83
C ILE A 766 -0.53 -11.26 -9.32
N VAL A 767 -0.18 -10.97 -10.58
CA VAL A 767 -0.21 -9.60 -11.12
C VAL A 767 -1.64 -9.09 -11.31
N ALA A 768 -2.58 -9.96 -11.69
CA ALA A 768 -4.00 -9.63 -11.80
C ALA A 768 -4.61 -9.24 -10.44
N LEU A 769 -4.29 -9.96 -9.37
CA LEU A 769 -4.74 -9.61 -8.02
C LEU A 769 -4.14 -8.27 -7.55
N SER A 770 -2.89 -8.00 -7.92
CA SER A 770 -2.12 -6.83 -7.48
C SER A 770 -2.54 -5.52 -8.16
N ALA A 771 -2.90 -5.56 -9.45
CA ALA A 771 -3.13 -4.35 -10.27
C ALA A 771 -4.16 -3.37 -9.68
N ARG A 772 -5.31 -3.88 -9.20
CA ARG A 772 -6.35 -3.05 -8.55
C ARG A 772 -5.92 -2.53 -7.18
N GLN A 773 -5.03 -3.23 -6.49
CA GLN A 773 -4.52 -2.78 -5.19
C GLN A 773 -3.60 -1.56 -5.34
N VAL A 774 -2.71 -1.55 -6.34
CA VAL A 774 -1.84 -0.39 -6.62
C VAL A 774 -2.68 0.86 -6.94
N MET A 775 -3.62 0.75 -7.89
CA MET A 775 -4.48 1.89 -8.23
C MET A 775 -5.43 2.30 -7.09
N GLY A 776 -5.81 1.35 -6.23
CA GLY A 776 -6.60 1.59 -5.01
C GLY A 776 -5.94 2.52 -4.00
N ALA A 777 -4.63 2.80 -4.10
CA ALA A 777 -3.95 3.79 -3.28
C ALA A 777 -3.90 5.21 -3.90
N THR A 778 -4.38 5.40 -5.14
CA THR A 778 -4.15 6.62 -5.93
C THR A 778 -5.36 7.56 -6.02
N SER A 779 -5.10 8.86 -6.18
CA SER A 779 -6.11 9.89 -6.44
C SER A 779 -5.62 10.89 -7.49
N PHE A 780 -6.33 11.00 -8.61
CA PHE A 780 -5.97 11.84 -9.76
C PHE A 780 -6.48 13.28 -9.60
N SER A 781 -5.59 14.24 -9.80
CA SER A 781 -5.84 15.66 -9.49
C SER A 781 -5.16 16.62 -10.47
N GLY A 782 -5.40 17.92 -10.31
CA GLY A 782 -4.84 18.98 -11.14
C GLY A 782 -5.72 19.34 -12.34
N THR A 783 -5.09 19.72 -13.44
CA THR A 783 -5.71 19.98 -14.75
C THR A 783 -4.99 19.19 -15.84
N PRO A 784 -5.41 19.19 -17.12
CA PRO A 784 -4.65 18.51 -18.17
C PRO A 784 -3.28 19.14 -18.40
N GLU A 785 -3.12 20.43 -18.12
CA GLU A 785 -1.84 21.16 -18.26
C GLU A 785 -0.89 20.89 -17.10
N GLU A 786 -1.40 20.83 -15.86
CA GLU A 786 -0.65 20.49 -14.65
C GLU A 786 -1.35 19.34 -13.88
N PRO A 787 -1.28 18.08 -14.38
CA PRO A 787 -1.85 16.90 -13.76
C PRO A 787 -0.94 16.32 -12.66
N LEU A 788 -1.54 15.85 -11.57
CA LEU A 788 -0.84 15.26 -10.42
C LEU A 788 -1.56 13.98 -9.95
N ILE A 789 -0.84 13.04 -9.38
CA ILE A 789 -1.41 11.88 -8.66
C ILE A 789 -0.93 11.93 -7.21
N PHE A 790 -1.87 11.80 -6.29
CA PHE A 790 -1.59 11.65 -4.86
C PHE A 790 -1.78 10.20 -4.42
N LEU A 791 -0.84 9.69 -3.64
CA LEU A 791 -0.80 8.31 -3.14
C LEU A 791 -0.96 8.29 -1.62
N LYS A 792 -1.86 7.43 -1.12
CA LYS A 792 -1.97 7.09 0.30
C LYS A 792 -1.08 5.90 0.61
N GLU A 793 -0.27 5.99 1.65
CA GLU A 793 0.30 4.80 2.26
C GLU A 793 -0.80 4.08 3.07
N ILE A 794 -1.16 2.88 2.61
CA ILE A 794 -2.21 2.08 3.22
C ILE A 794 -1.61 1.17 4.31
N SER A 795 -2.37 0.86 5.36
CA SER A 795 -2.01 -0.09 6.44
C SER A 795 -0.70 0.15 7.23
N SER A 796 -0.13 1.35 7.17
CA SER A 796 1.09 1.75 7.89
C SER A 796 0.78 2.88 8.91
N ASN A 797 1.75 3.74 9.21
CA ASN A 797 1.55 5.06 9.84
C ASN A 797 0.45 5.90 9.11
N GLY A 798 0.29 5.67 7.80
CA GLY A 798 -0.72 6.26 6.93
C GLY A 798 -0.29 7.56 6.25
N ASN A 799 1.02 7.72 6.05
CA ASN A 799 1.68 8.83 5.35
C ASN A 799 1.16 9.04 3.92
N SER A 800 1.56 10.16 3.32
CA SER A 800 1.09 10.60 2.00
C SER A 800 2.28 10.82 1.07
N GLN A 801 2.25 10.25 -0.13
CA GLN A 801 3.35 10.37 -1.11
C GLN A 801 4.72 9.84 -0.62
N THR A 802 4.74 8.87 0.31
CA THR A 802 5.97 8.25 0.84
C THR A 802 6.84 7.70 -0.30
N VAL A 803 8.11 8.10 -0.38
CA VAL A 803 9.00 7.81 -1.52
C VAL A 803 9.38 6.31 -1.55
N ASP A 804 9.74 5.75 -0.40
CA ASP A 804 10.03 4.32 -0.23
C ASP A 804 8.83 3.39 -0.52
N VAL A 805 7.60 3.92 -0.57
CA VAL A 805 6.36 3.22 -0.96
C VAL A 805 6.06 3.39 -2.45
N ILE A 806 6.44 4.53 -3.04
CA ILE A 806 6.33 4.76 -4.49
C ILE A 806 7.36 3.91 -5.23
N PHE A 807 8.56 3.70 -4.68
CA PHE A 807 9.62 2.89 -5.28
C PHE A 807 9.22 1.42 -5.57
N PRO A 808 8.75 0.60 -4.62
CA PRO A 808 8.29 -0.77 -4.90
C PRO A 808 7.00 -0.76 -5.72
N ALA A 809 6.17 0.28 -5.66
CA ALA A 809 5.03 0.41 -6.56
C ALA A 809 5.44 0.75 -8.02
N TRP A 810 6.68 1.19 -8.23
CA TRP A 810 7.17 1.76 -9.49
C TRP A 810 7.19 0.80 -10.70
N PRO A 811 7.50 -0.51 -10.57
CA PRO A 811 7.46 -1.45 -11.71
C PRO A 811 6.07 -1.54 -12.35
N PHE A 812 5.01 -1.49 -11.55
CA PHE A 812 3.64 -1.39 -12.07
C PHE A 812 3.44 -0.12 -12.91
N PHE A 813 3.92 1.04 -12.44
CA PHE A 813 3.78 2.29 -13.20
C PHE A 813 4.63 2.30 -14.48
N LEU A 814 5.88 1.81 -14.43
CA LEU A 814 6.73 1.69 -15.62
C LEU A 814 6.09 0.80 -16.69
N TYR A 815 5.54 -0.35 -16.31
CA TYR A 815 4.83 -1.25 -17.22
C TYR A 815 3.51 -0.63 -17.71
N THR A 816 2.61 -0.29 -16.79
CA THR A 816 1.23 0.10 -17.09
C THR A 816 1.14 1.46 -17.79
N ASN A 817 1.65 2.54 -17.17
CA ASN A 817 1.79 3.85 -17.81
C ASN A 817 2.80 4.75 -17.06
N PRO A 818 4.03 4.95 -17.57
CA PRO A 818 5.07 5.74 -16.87
C PRO A 818 4.71 7.23 -16.72
N ARG A 819 3.73 7.76 -17.48
CA ARG A 819 3.18 9.11 -17.26
C ARG A 819 2.59 9.26 -15.86
N TRP A 820 1.94 8.22 -15.34
CA TRP A 820 1.37 8.23 -14.00
C TRP A 820 2.49 8.22 -12.93
N GLY A 821 3.60 7.51 -13.20
CA GLY A 821 4.81 7.60 -12.38
C GLY A 821 5.38 9.02 -12.32
N ALA A 822 5.46 9.72 -13.46
CA ALA A 822 5.89 11.12 -13.48
C ALA A 822 5.03 12.02 -12.56
N TRP A 823 3.71 11.85 -12.64
CA TRP A 823 2.75 12.63 -11.83
C TRP A 823 2.69 12.21 -10.35
N LEU A 824 3.29 11.08 -9.98
CA LEU A 824 3.56 10.71 -8.58
C LEU A 824 4.83 11.39 -8.04
N LEU A 825 5.83 11.66 -8.89
CA LEU A 825 7.04 12.38 -8.47
C LEU A 825 6.86 13.90 -8.43
N GLU A 826 6.04 14.49 -9.31
CA GLU A 826 5.86 15.94 -9.38
C GLU A 826 5.44 16.61 -8.06
N PRO A 827 4.54 16.07 -7.20
CA PRO A 827 4.21 16.71 -5.92
C PRO A 827 5.41 16.89 -4.98
N LEU A 828 6.25 15.84 -4.86
CA LEU A 828 7.48 15.86 -4.05
C LEU A 828 8.49 16.86 -4.63
N ILE A 829 8.67 16.82 -5.95
CA ILE A 829 9.57 17.69 -6.69
C ILE A 829 9.12 19.15 -6.64
N GLU A 830 7.82 19.45 -6.71
CA GLU A 830 7.29 20.82 -6.57
C GLU A 830 7.53 21.35 -5.15
N HIS A 831 7.17 20.57 -4.13
CA HIS A 831 7.33 20.98 -2.73
C HIS A 831 8.81 21.25 -2.39
N MET A 832 9.72 20.34 -2.74
CA MET A 832 11.15 20.53 -2.46
C MET A 832 11.77 21.66 -3.30
N ASN A 833 11.36 21.87 -4.55
CA ASN A 833 11.83 23.03 -5.35
C ASN A 833 11.34 24.37 -4.79
N SER A 834 10.22 24.41 -4.07
CA SER A 834 9.69 25.63 -3.47
C SER A 834 10.52 26.16 -2.29
N GLY A 835 11.45 25.36 -1.76
CA GLY A 835 12.24 25.70 -0.57
C GLY A 835 11.47 25.60 0.75
N GLN A 836 10.28 24.99 0.75
CA GLN A 836 9.49 24.74 1.96
C GLN A 836 10.05 23.61 2.84
N TYR A 837 10.98 22.79 2.32
CA TYR A 837 11.63 21.71 3.06
C TYR A 837 13.10 22.07 3.37
N PRO A 838 13.56 22.02 4.64
CA PRO A 838 14.86 22.59 5.05
C PRO A 838 16.06 21.64 4.91
N ASN A 839 15.84 20.32 4.80
CA ASN A 839 16.93 19.34 4.75
C ASN A 839 17.56 19.24 3.34
N LYS A 840 18.75 18.63 3.28
CA LYS A 840 19.51 18.49 2.02
C LYS A 840 19.25 17.18 1.28
N TYR A 841 18.73 16.17 1.96
CA TYR A 841 18.32 14.90 1.37
C TYR A 841 16.94 15.01 0.68
N SER A 842 16.44 13.92 0.10
CA SER A 842 15.04 13.86 -0.34
C SER A 842 14.15 13.64 0.87
N MET A 843 13.07 14.40 0.94
CA MET A 843 12.01 14.23 1.93
C MET A 843 11.35 12.85 1.77
N HIS A 844 11.03 12.21 2.89
CA HIS A 844 10.38 10.89 2.95
C HIS A 844 8.95 10.91 2.42
N ASP A 845 8.10 11.75 3.00
CA ASP A 845 6.68 11.86 2.66
C ASP A 845 6.23 13.33 2.62
N LEU A 846 5.05 13.58 2.06
CA LEU A 846 4.46 14.91 1.96
C LEU A 846 3.50 15.25 3.11
N GLY A 847 3.30 14.37 4.10
CA GLY A 847 2.47 14.64 5.26
C GLY A 847 1.94 13.37 5.91
N ALA A 848 2.06 13.33 7.24
CA ALA A 848 1.90 12.13 8.07
C ALA A 848 0.59 11.35 7.87
N HIS A 849 -0.52 12.00 7.51
CA HIS A 849 -1.82 11.33 7.35
C HIS A 849 -2.55 11.80 6.09
N PHE A 850 -2.76 10.89 5.12
CA PHE A 850 -3.58 11.16 3.94
C PHE A 850 -4.99 11.65 4.37
N PRO A 851 -5.58 12.66 3.71
CA PRO A 851 -5.15 13.37 2.50
C PRO A 851 -4.44 14.72 2.78
N ASN A 852 -3.70 14.81 3.89
CA ASN A 852 -3.10 16.07 4.36
C ASN A 852 -1.63 16.14 3.94
N LEU A 853 -1.38 16.55 2.70
CA LEU A 853 -0.04 16.70 2.12
C LEU A 853 0.56 18.07 2.50
N THR A 854 0.73 18.33 3.79
CA THR A 854 1.16 19.63 4.34
C THR A 854 2.66 19.92 4.26
N GLY A 855 3.48 18.92 3.94
CA GLY A 855 4.94 18.98 3.97
C GLY A 855 5.53 19.04 5.38
N HIS A 856 6.86 18.93 5.46
CA HIS A 856 7.64 18.93 6.70
C HIS A 856 8.53 20.18 6.78
N ALA A 857 7.90 21.34 6.99
CA ALA A 857 8.59 22.64 6.98
C ALA A 857 9.54 22.88 8.17
N ASP A 858 9.46 22.02 9.18
CA ASP A 858 10.39 21.92 10.31
C ASP A 858 11.56 20.95 10.04
N GLY A 859 11.47 20.12 9.00
CA GLY A 859 12.46 19.11 8.65
C GLY A 859 12.40 17.83 9.48
N ASN A 860 11.28 17.55 10.16
CA ASN A 860 11.09 16.37 11.01
C ASN A 860 10.32 15.23 10.30
N ASP A 861 10.64 14.98 9.03
CA ASP A 861 10.19 13.78 8.31
C ASP A 861 10.90 12.51 8.79
N GLU A 862 10.42 11.33 8.37
CA GLU A 862 10.99 10.06 8.82
C GLU A 862 12.41 9.86 8.27
N TYR A 863 13.35 9.48 9.14
CA TYR A 863 14.78 9.61 8.85
C TYR A 863 15.34 8.44 8.01
N MET A 864 15.04 8.47 6.72
CA MET A 864 15.49 7.51 5.69
C MET A 864 16.43 8.12 4.62
N PRO A 865 17.33 9.08 4.93
CA PRO A 865 17.87 10.02 3.93
C PRO A 865 18.78 9.42 2.85
N VAL A 866 19.37 8.23 3.04
CA VAL A 866 20.10 7.51 1.97
C VAL A 866 19.15 6.71 1.08
N GLU A 867 18.04 6.21 1.62
CA GLU A 867 16.99 5.49 0.88
C GLU A 867 16.35 6.43 -0.14
N GLU A 868 15.78 7.53 0.33
CA GLU A 868 14.95 8.43 -0.49
C GLU A 868 15.77 9.20 -1.53
N CYS A 869 17.02 9.55 -1.22
CA CYS A 869 17.94 10.10 -2.20
C CYS A 869 18.27 9.08 -3.31
N GLY A 870 18.44 7.80 -2.96
CA GLY A 870 18.70 6.72 -3.92
C GLY A 870 17.49 6.49 -4.81
N ASP A 871 16.32 6.35 -4.20
CA ASP A 871 15.07 5.98 -4.84
C ASP A 871 14.57 7.07 -5.79
N MET A 872 14.63 8.35 -5.39
CA MET A 872 14.32 9.46 -6.30
C MET A 872 15.24 9.45 -7.54
N LEU A 873 16.54 9.22 -7.38
CA LEU A 873 17.49 9.21 -8.51
C LEU A 873 17.29 7.99 -9.44
N ILE A 874 16.98 6.82 -8.86
CA ILE A 874 16.66 5.60 -9.61
C ILE A 874 15.34 5.76 -10.39
N MET A 875 14.26 6.16 -9.71
CA MET A 875 12.97 6.43 -10.34
C MET A 875 13.10 7.51 -11.43
N GLY A 876 13.81 8.61 -11.14
CA GLY A 876 14.04 9.70 -12.08
C GLY A 876 14.79 9.27 -13.35
N LEU A 877 15.84 8.45 -13.24
CA LEU A 877 16.53 7.94 -14.44
C LEU A 877 15.69 6.89 -15.18
N SER A 878 14.96 6.01 -14.49
CA SER A 878 14.08 5.05 -15.16
C SER A 878 12.96 5.75 -15.94
N LEU A 879 12.43 6.86 -15.43
CA LEU A 879 11.46 7.70 -16.14
C LEU A 879 12.07 8.32 -17.40
N VAL A 880 13.29 8.84 -17.31
CA VAL A 880 14.07 9.37 -18.44
C VAL A 880 14.32 8.29 -19.49
N ASN A 881 14.72 7.08 -19.08
CA ASN A 881 14.88 5.94 -19.98
C ASN A 881 13.56 5.56 -20.67
N SER A 882 12.43 5.59 -19.94
CA SER A 882 11.09 5.27 -20.48
C SER A 882 10.63 6.20 -21.60
N LEU A 883 11.12 7.45 -21.61
CA LEU A 883 10.84 8.42 -22.67
C LEU A 883 11.66 8.13 -23.94
N THR A 884 12.85 7.55 -23.83
CA THR A 884 13.82 7.44 -24.93
C THR A 884 13.84 6.06 -25.58
N TYR A 885 12.85 5.75 -26.41
CA TYR A 885 12.78 4.51 -27.20
C TYR A 885 12.74 4.74 -28.72
N GLY A 886 13.21 3.77 -29.50
CA GLY A 886 13.32 3.86 -30.97
C GLY A 886 12.06 3.42 -31.74
N SER A 887 11.30 2.46 -31.19
CA SER A 887 10.03 1.99 -31.74
C SER A 887 9.07 1.57 -30.61
N SER A 888 7.76 1.52 -30.86
CA SER A 888 6.77 1.14 -29.84
C SER A 888 7.02 -0.24 -29.22
N ALA A 889 7.57 -1.19 -29.99
CA ALA A 889 7.94 -2.51 -29.49
C ALA A 889 9.14 -2.49 -28.51
N SER A 890 9.94 -1.42 -28.53
CA SER A 890 11.05 -1.17 -27.61
C SER A 890 10.72 -0.17 -26.49
N SER A 891 9.43 0.16 -26.32
CA SER A 891 8.96 1.07 -25.27
C SER A 891 8.83 0.36 -23.92
N GLN A 892 8.92 1.13 -22.83
CA GLN A 892 8.74 0.64 -21.47
C GLN A 892 7.30 0.19 -21.17
N SER A 893 6.33 0.78 -21.88
CA SER A 893 4.88 0.60 -21.72
C SER A 893 4.21 0.66 -23.09
N VAL A 894 3.71 -0.48 -23.61
CA VAL A 894 3.12 -0.51 -24.97
C VAL A 894 1.80 0.28 -25.03
N TRP A 895 1.04 0.29 -23.94
CA TRP A 895 -0.21 1.06 -23.76
C TRP A 895 0.02 2.56 -23.95
N SER A 896 1.15 3.07 -23.46
CA SER A 896 1.55 4.48 -23.58
C SER A 896 2.08 4.87 -24.97
N THR A 897 2.10 3.92 -25.92
CA THR A 897 2.43 4.18 -27.33
C THR A 897 1.21 4.36 -28.24
N MET A 898 0.00 4.30 -27.67
CA MET A 898 -1.27 4.49 -28.37
C MET A 898 -1.64 5.98 -28.47
N GLY A 899 -2.75 6.29 -29.17
CA GLY A 899 -3.22 7.66 -29.41
C GLY A 899 -2.39 8.44 -30.44
N SER A 900 -2.57 9.76 -30.48
CA SER A 900 -1.81 10.66 -31.38
C SER A 900 -0.36 10.83 -30.91
N ALA A 901 0.56 10.87 -31.87
CA ALA A 901 1.97 11.19 -31.61
C ALA A 901 2.20 12.70 -31.41
N GLU A 902 1.20 13.53 -31.72
CA GLU A 902 1.24 14.99 -31.53
C GLU A 902 1.49 15.35 -30.06
N TRP A 903 2.25 16.43 -29.88
CA TRP A 903 2.57 17.02 -28.58
C TRP A 903 2.89 18.50 -28.79
N ASP A 904 2.69 19.29 -27.75
CA ASP A 904 3.13 20.68 -27.70
C ASP A 904 4.56 20.72 -27.14
N GLU A 905 5.50 21.26 -27.93
CA GLU A 905 6.90 21.42 -27.52
C GLU A 905 7.09 22.63 -26.61
N ASP A 906 6.23 23.65 -26.73
CA ASP A 906 6.28 24.89 -25.96
C ASP A 906 5.64 24.71 -24.57
N ALA A 907 4.58 23.90 -24.46
CA ALA A 907 3.85 23.58 -23.21
C ALA A 907 4.74 23.43 -21.97
N LEU A 908 4.49 24.24 -20.94
CA LEU A 908 5.38 24.42 -19.78
C LEU A 908 5.72 23.09 -19.08
N ASN A 909 4.70 22.29 -18.75
CA ASN A 909 4.86 20.94 -18.25
C ASN A 909 5.11 19.96 -19.41
N PRO A 910 6.26 19.26 -19.47
CA PRO A 910 6.55 18.30 -20.54
C PRO A 910 5.65 17.06 -20.52
N PHE A 911 4.88 16.84 -19.45
CA PHE A 911 4.00 15.71 -19.23
C PHE A 911 2.51 16.10 -19.16
N ALA A 912 2.16 17.28 -19.70
CA ALA A 912 0.77 17.70 -19.88
C ALA A 912 -0.05 16.63 -20.65
N LEU A 913 -1.23 16.33 -20.14
CA LEU A 913 -2.17 15.37 -20.72
C LEU A 913 -2.87 15.99 -21.93
N THR A 914 -2.56 15.44 -23.10
CA THR A 914 -3.33 15.64 -24.33
C THR A 914 -3.99 14.32 -24.74
N THR A 915 -5.21 14.40 -25.27
CA THR A 915 -6.01 13.22 -25.65
C THR A 915 -6.53 13.34 -27.07
N SER A 916 -6.69 12.21 -27.74
CA SER A 916 -7.20 12.06 -29.11
C SER A 916 -8.28 10.97 -29.19
N GLU A 917 -8.91 10.83 -30.36
CA GLU A 917 -9.70 9.64 -30.69
C GLU A 917 -8.76 8.55 -31.23
N TYR A 918 -8.95 7.31 -30.80
CA TYR A 918 -8.22 6.16 -31.33
C TYR A 918 -9.17 4.96 -31.49
N GLN A 919 -9.23 4.40 -32.70
CA GLN A 919 -10.11 3.27 -33.06
C GLN A 919 -11.60 3.50 -32.72
N GLY A 920 -12.10 4.74 -32.79
CA GLY A 920 -13.49 5.07 -32.44
C GLY A 920 -13.76 5.29 -30.96
N ILE A 921 -12.74 5.18 -30.09
CA ILE A 921 -12.83 5.54 -28.67
C ILE A 921 -12.24 6.93 -28.48
N GLU A 922 -13.04 7.88 -28.00
CA GLU A 922 -12.62 9.22 -27.63
C GLU A 922 -11.84 9.24 -26.30
N HIS A 923 -11.04 10.29 -26.08
CA HIS A 923 -10.24 10.51 -24.88
C HIS A 923 -9.21 9.41 -24.57
N ILE A 924 -8.55 8.92 -25.61
CA ILE A 924 -7.33 8.12 -25.51
C ILE A 924 -6.13 9.07 -25.36
N ASP A 925 -5.26 8.79 -24.42
CA ASP A 925 -4.04 9.58 -24.17
C ASP A 925 -3.13 9.60 -25.41
N ASN A 926 -2.51 10.74 -25.70
CA ASN A 926 -1.44 10.84 -26.72
C ASN A 926 -0.18 10.08 -26.27
N THR A 927 0.77 9.83 -27.19
CA THR A 927 1.94 8.98 -26.90
C THR A 927 2.86 9.56 -25.82
N TRP A 928 3.48 8.68 -25.04
CA TRP A 928 4.57 8.98 -24.10
C TRP A 928 5.93 8.92 -24.81
N GLY A 929 6.71 9.99 -24.79
CA GLY A 929 8.09 9.97 -25.28
C GLY A 929 8.25 9.58 -26.76
N GLY A 930 9.23 8.72 -27.02
CA GLY A 930 9.65 8.24 -28.33
C GLY A 930 10.66 9.17 -29.02
N SER A 931 11.79 8.59 -29.45
CA SER A 931 12.83 9.25 -30.28
C SER A 931 13.12 10.71 -29.86
N THR A 932 13.01 11.68 -30.77
CA THR A 932 13.32 13.10 -30.51
C THR A 932 12.37 13.78 -29.53
N LYS A 933 11.09 13.35 -29.47
CA LYS A 933 10.08 13.89 -28.54
C LYS A 933 10.46 13.55 -27.10
N GLY A 934 10.74 12.27 -26.84
CA GLY A 934 11.17 11.81 -25.52
C GLY A 934 12.46 12.45 -25.02
N GLY A 935 13.47 12.60 -25.90
CA GLY A 935 14.71 13.31 -25.55
C GLY A 935 14.48 14.75 -25.11
N LYS A 936 13.60 15.50 -25.80
CA LYS A 936 13.23 16.86 -25.40
C LYS A 936 12.41 16.90 -24.11
N GLN A 937 11.43 16.01 -23.94
CA GLN A 937 10.64 15.91 -22.70
C GLN A 937 11.52 15.63 -21.49
N ALA A 938 12.46 14.67 -21.61
CA ALA A 938 13.42 14.34 -20.55
C ALA A 938 14.33 15.53 -20.20
N GLN A 939 14.88 16.24 -21.19
CA GLN A 939 15.72 17.42 -20.95
C GLN A 939 14.91 18.57 -20.30
N LYS A 940 13.69 18.83 -20.77
CA LYS A 940 12.80 19.86 -20.21
C LYS A 940 12.47 19.55 -18.74
N TRP A 941 12.08 18.32 -18.43
CA TRP A 941 11.79 17.87 -17.07
C TRP A 941 13.01 17.94 -16.14
N LEU A 942 14.14 17.32 -16.51
CA LEU A 942 15.33 17.32 -15.66
C LEU A 942 15.88 18.72 -15.40
N SER A 943 15.79 19.64 -16.38
CA SER A 943 16.30 21.00 -16.22
C SER A 943 15.53 21.83 -15.18
N LYS A 944 14.23 21.56 -14.97
CA LYS A 944 13.38 22.19 -13.94
C LYS A 944 13.93 21.95 -12.52
N SER A 945 14.52 20.77 -12.28
CA SER A 945 14.83 20.26 -10.93
C SER A 945 16.29 19.82 -10.75
N TYR A 946 17.20 20.16 -11.67
CA TYR A 946 18.59 19.67 -11.64
C TYR A 946 19.37 20.02 -10.36
N ASN A 947 19.01 21.13 -9.70
CA ASN A 947 19.60 21.48 -8.41
C ASN A 947 19.23 20.48 -7.31
N LEU A 948 17.99 19.96 -7.28
CA LEU A 948 17.57 18.91 -6.33
C LEU A 948 18.27 17.59 -6.62
N TRP A 949 18.24 17.12 -7.88
CA TRP A 949 18.94 15.91 -8.31
C TRP A 949 20.43 15.94 -7.89
N LYS A 950 21.08 17.09 -8.05
CA LYS A 950 22.47 17.32 -7.63
C LYS A 950 22.66 17.40 -6.12
N GLN A 951 21.71 17.98 -5.38
CA GLN A 951 21.75 18.10 -3.92
C GLN A 951 21.65 16.72 -3.24
N TRP A 952 20.65 15.92 -3.64
CA TRP A 952 20.45 14.54 -3.15
C TRP A 952 21.65 13.65 -3.47
N SER A 953 22.20 13.79 -4.69
CA SER A 953 23.44 13.10 -5.08
C SER A 953 24.64 13.54 -4.24
N GLY A 954 24.71 14.82 -3.83
CA GLY A 954 25.72 15.31 -2.91
C GLY A 954 25.63 14.65 -1.53
N TYR A 955 24.42 14.45 -1.01
CA TYR A 955 24.18 13.73 0.24
C TYR A 955 24.61 12.25 0.12
N LEU A 956 24.24 11.57 -0.96
CA LEU A 956 24.67 10.18 -1.19
C LEU A 956 26.19 10.04 -1.27
N VAL A 957 26.90 10.97 -1.91
CA VAL A 957 28.37 10.96 -1.97
C VAL A 957 29.01 11.09 -0.58
N GLU A 958 28.33 11.70 0.40
CA GLU A 958 28.82 11.80 1.78
C GLU A 958 28.44 10.58 2.64
N PHE A 959 27.27 9.96 2.40
CA PHE A 959 26.66 9.01 3.34
C PHE A 959 26.31 7.61 2.80
N SER A 960 26.41 7.31 1.50
CA SER A 960 25.95 6.01 0.95
C SER A 960 26.94 4.85 1.12
N LEU A 961 28.26 5.11 1.09
CA LEU A 961 29.25 4.03 1.12
C LEU A 961 29.27 3.30 2.47
N GLU A 962 29.16 4.05 3.56
CA GLU A 962 29.12 3.55 4.95
C GLU A 962 27.91 4.20 5.65
N PRO A 963 26.67 3.71 5.43
CA PRO A 963 25.48 4.35 5.96
C PRO A 963 25.52 4.44 7.49
N HIS A 964 25.36 5.64 8.02
CA HIS A 964 25.13 5.84 9.45
C HIS A 964 23.80 5.22 9.88
N ASN A 965 23.63 5.04 11.20
CA ASN A 965 22.41 4.49 11.80
C ASN A 965 21.18 5.33 11.44
N GLN A 966 20.39 4.84 10.49
CA GLN A 966 19.16 5.42 9.96
C GLN A 966 18.13 4.32 9.69
N LEU A 967 16.94 4.69 9.20
CA LEU A 967 15.97 3.74 8.65
C LEU A 967 16.22 3.53 7.14
N SER A 968 15.77 2.37 6.65
CA SER A 968 15.45 2.11 5.25
C SER A 968 14.02 1.55 5.20
N THR A 969 13.47 1.30 4.02
CA THR A 969 12.11 0.74 3.82
C THR A 969 11.81 -0.56 4.58
N ASP A 970 12.85 -1.23 5.09
CA ASP A 970 12.78 -2.32 6.06
C ASP A 970 12.53 -1.80 7.50
N ASP A 971 11.68 -0.78 7.66
CA ASP A 971 11.50 0.02 8.88
C ASP A 971 11.04 -0.83 10.07
N PHE A 972 10.12 -1.75 9.79
CA PHE A 972 9.59 -2.79 10.67
C PHE A 972 10.68 -3.72 11.24
N ALA A 973 11.82 -3.83 10.55
CA ALA A 973 12.99 -4.60 10.98
C ALA A 973 14.05 -3.73 11.72
N GLY A 974 13.82 -2.42 11.80
CA GLY A 974 14.52 -1.47 12.67
C GLY A 974 15.78 -0.82 12.07
N TRP A 975 16.18 0.29 12.72
CA TRP A 975 17.35 1.10 12.39
C TRP A 975 18.63 0.27 12.29
N LEU A 976 19.41 0.47 11.23
CA LEU A 976 20.63 -0.32 10.97
C LEU A 976 21.75 0.53 10.35
N ALA A 977 22.88 0.64 11.04
CA ALA A 977 24.11 1.18 10.47
C ALA A 977 24.81 0.15 9.57
N LEU A 978 25.58 0.63 8.59
CA LEU A 978 26.35 -0.18 7.63
C LEU A 978 25.51 -1.23 6.87
N HIS A 979 24.21 -0.93 6.67
CA HIS A 979 23.27 -1.80 5.96
C HIS A 979 23.68 -1.95 4.48
N SER A 980 24.00 -3.18 4.06
CA SER A 980 24.56 -3.46 2.74
C SER A 980 23.62 -3.13 1.57
N ASN A 981 22.30 -3.37 1.71
CA ASN A 981 21.35 -3.09 0.62
C ASN A 981 21.12 -1.58 0.47
N LEU A 982 20.86 -0.87 1.56
CA LEU A 982 20.78 0.61 1.62
C LEU A 982 22.03 1.27 1.01
N ALA A 983 23.23 0.76 1.33
CA ALA A 983 24.47 1.25 0.74
C ALA A 983 24.50 1.06 -0.77
N LEU A 984 24.09 -0.12 -1.27
CA LEU A 984 24.03 -0.41 -2.70
C LEU A 984 23.00 0.49 -3.42
N LYS A 985 21.81 0.67 -2.84
CA LYS A 985 20.75 1.56 -3.33
C LYS A 985 21.27 2.98 -3.55
N GLY A 986 21.94 3.55 -2.54
CA GLY A 986 22.59 4.86 -2.65
C GLY A 986 23.74 4.90 -3.67
N ILE A 987 24.52 3.83 -3.82
CA ILE A 987 25.60 3.74 -4.84
C ILE A 987 25.03 3.70 -6.27
N VAL A 988 23.93 2.96 -6.48
CA VAL A 988 23.18 2.94 -7.75
C VAL A 988 22.53 4.30 -8.02
N GLY A 989 22.03 5.00 -7.00
CA GLY A 989 21.56 6.39 -7.10
C GLY A 989 22.65 7.37 -7.57
N ILE A 990 23.87 7.29 -7.03
CA ILE A 990 25.03 8.08 -7.53
C ILE A 990 25.32 7.73 -8.99
N LYS A 991 25.29 6.45 -9.35
CA LYS A 991 25.46 6.02 -10.75
C LYS A 991 24.34 6.57 -11.64
N ALA A 992 23.11 6.64 -11.16
CA ALA A 992 21.98 7.24 -11.88
C ALA A 992 22.18 8.74 -12.15
N MET A 993 22.65 9.51 -11.16
CA MET A 993 23.00 10.92 -11.36
C MET A 993 24.03 11.13 -12.48
N SER A 994 24.99 10.21 -12.65
CA SER A 994 25.98 10.31 -13.74
C SER A 994 25.33 10.35 -15.13
N GLU A 995 24.20 9.67 -15.30
CA GLU A 995 23.47 9.57 -16.56
C GLU A 995 22.43 10.69 -16.71
N LEU A 996 21.76 11.09 -15.61
CA LEU A 996 20.91 12.27 -15.57
C LEU A 996 21.69 13.54 -15.98
N ALA A 997 22.92 13.68 -15.47
CA ALA A 997 23.86 14.72 -15.88
C ALA A 997 24.23 14.61 -17.37
N ALA A 998 24.47 13.39 -17.88
CA ALA A 998 24.79 13.17 -19.30
C ALA A 998 23.63 13.53 -20.24
N THR A 999 22.37 13.23 -19.88
CA THR A 999 21.17 13.61 -20.65
C THR A 999 21.04 15.13 -20.83
N LEU A 1000 21.48 15.93 -19.85
CA LEU A 1000 21.56 17.40 -19.94
C LEU A 1000 22.87 17.93 -20.56
N GLY A 1001 23.83 17.06 -20.90
CA GLY A 1001 25.14 17.47 -21.42
C GLY A 1001 26.13 17.97 -20.36
N ASN A 1002 25.84 17.79 -19.07
CA ASN A 1002 26.70 18.18 -17.94
C ASN A 1002 27.85 17.18 -17.73
N GLU A 1003 28.70 17.01 -18.76
CA GLU A 1003 29.80 16.03 -18.84
C GLU A 1003 30.76 16.06 -17.63
N ALA A 1004 30.92 17.20 -16.96
CA ALA A 1004 31.74 17.34 -15.76
C ALA A 1004 31.11 16.64 -14.54
N ASP A 1005 29.81 16.88 -14.29
CA ASP A 1005 29.06 16.21 -13.23
C ASP A 1005 28.92 14.71 -13.53
N ALA A 1006 28.60 14.38 -14.80
CA ALA A 1006 28.49 13.00 -15.28
C ALA A 1006 29.75 12.19 -14.96
N LYS A 1007 30.92 12.72 -15.34
CA LYS A 1007 32.22 12.08 -15.07
C LYS A 1007 32.55 12.02 -13.57
N TYR A 1008 32.17 13.05 -12.79
CA TYR A 1008 32.40 13.06 -11.34
C TYR A 1008 31.60 11.96 -10.65
N TYR A 1009 30.28 11.94 -10.82
CA TYR A 1009 29.42 10.95 -10.16
C TYR A 1009 29.72 9.52 -10.63
N GLN A 1010 30.03 9.32 -11.92
CA GLN A 1010 30.50 8.01 -12.40
C GLN A 1010 31.78 7.58 -11.66
N ASN A 1011 32.78 8.45 -11.54
CA ASN A 1011 34.02 8.09 -10.86
C ASN A 1011 33.80 7.79 -9.36
N VAL A 1012 32.84 8.44 -8.70
CA VAL A 1012 32.49 8.11 -7.31
C VAL A 1012 31.78 6.77 -7.24
N SER A 1013 30.75 6.53 -8.06
CA SER A 1013 30.02 5.26 -8.06
C SER A 1013 30.92 4.07 -8.40
N ASP A 1014 31.80 4.21 -9.40
CA ASP A 1014 32.74 3.16 -9.83
C ASP A 1014 33.73 2.79 -8.70
N VAL A 1015 34.18 3.78 -7.91
CA VAL A 1015 35.03 3.53 -6.72
C VAL A 1015 34.24 2.97 -5.53
N TYR A 1016 32.96 3.32 -5.41
CA TYR A 1016 32.13 2.86 -4.30
C TYR A 1016 31.65 1.42 -4.48
N ILE A 1017 31.32 0.97 -5.70
CA ILE A 1017 30.94 -0.43 -5.93
C ILE A 1017 32.12 -1.41 -5.73
N ASP A 1018 33.35 -1.01 -6.07
CA ASP A 1018 34.55 -1.80 -5.78
C ASP A 1018 34.78 -1.97 -4.26
N LYS A 1019 34.57 -0.92 -3.46
CA LYS A 1019 34.63 -1.00 -1.99
C LYS A 1019 33.44 -1.75 -1.38
N TRP A 1020 32.23 -1.57 -1.90
CA TRP A 1020 31.05 -2.28 -1.44
C TRP A 1020 31.23 -3.80 -1.58
N GLN A 1021 31.89 -4.27 -2.65
CA GLN A 1021 32.24 -5.69 -2.79
C GLN A 1021 33.20 -6.18 -1.68
N GLU A 1022 34.17 -5.36 -1.25
CA GLU A 1022 35.05 -5.68 -0.10
C GLU A 1022 34.28 -5.68 1.24
N PHE A 1023 33.33 -4.76 1.42
CA PHE A 1023 32.66 -4.52 2.70
C PHE A 1023 31.38 -5.34 2.91
N ALA A 1024 30.57 -5.56 1.87
CA ALA A 1024 29.27 -6.22 1.96
C ALA A 1024 29.35 -7.75 1.83
N ILE A 1025 30.30 -8.28 1.07
CA ILE A 1025 30.34 -9.72 0.78
C ILE A 1025 30.89 -10.53 1.98
N SER A 1026 30.36 -11.73 2.13
CA SER A 1026 30.78 -12.74 3.13
C SER A 1026 32.21 -13.21 2.88
N ARG A 1027 32.90 -13.67 3.95
CA ARG A 1027 34.34 -14.01 3.90
C ARG A 1027 34.67 -15.26 3.07
N ASP A 1028 33.67 -16.06 2.71
CA ASP A 1028 33.79 -17.20 1.81
C ASP A 1028 33.29 -16.89 0.38
N GLY A 1029 32.80 -15.67 0.14
CA GLY A 1029 32.29 -15.22 -1.15
C GLY A 1029 30.92 -15.78 -1.53
N SER A 1030 30.15 -16.34 -0.59
CA SER A 1030 28.92 -17.08 -0.90
C SER A 1030 27.63 -16.24 -0.99
N HIS A 1031 27.59 -15.06 -0.36
CA HIS A 1031 26.43 -14.16 -0.26
C HIS A 1031 26.81 -12.75 0.23
N ALA A 1032 25.88 -11.79 0.16
CA ALA A 1032 26.01 -10.48 0.82
C ALA A 1032 25.48 -10.50 2.26
N LYS A 1033 26.24 -9.91 3.19
CA LYS A 1033 25.85 -9.75 4.60
C LYS A 1033 24.76 -8.69 4.74
N LEU A 1034 23.95 -8.77 5.80
CA LEU A 1034 23.01 -7.69 6.14
C LEU A 1034 23.74 -6.39 6.49
N ALA A 1035 24.76 -6.47 7.35
CA ALA A 1035 25.62 -5.34 7.67
C ALA A 1035 27.11 -5.70 7.52
N TYR A 1036 27.95 -4.71 7.18
CA TYR A 1036 29.36 -4.92 6.87
C TYR A 1036 30.16 -5.62 7.99
N ASP A 1037 29.88 -5.30 9.24
CA ASP A 1037 30.54 -5.84 10.44
C ASP A 1037 29.88 -7.14 10.96
N TRP A 1038 28.63 -7.40 10.62
CA TRP A 1038 27.90 -8.62 11.02
C TRP A 1038 28.25 -9.82 10.13
N TYR A 1039 29.48 -10.34 10.29
CA TYR A 1039 30.11 -11.37 9.44
C TYR A 1039 29.38 -12.72 9.25
N GLY A 1040 28.29 -12.98 9.97
CA GLY A 1040 27.48 -14.20 9.85
C GLY A 1040 25.99 -13.93 9.54
N SER A 1041 25.68 -12.70 9.14
CA SER A 1041 24.37 -12.30 8.62
C SER A 1041 24.31 -12.48 7.11
N TRP A 1042 23.09 -12.49 6.58
CA TRP A 1042 22.80 -12.39 5.15
C TRP A 1042 21.55 -11.52 4.95
N THR A 1043 21.38 -10.95 3.77
CA THR A 1043 20.16 -10.21 3.38
C THR A 1043 19.81 -10.45 1.92
N THR A 1044 18.53 -10.34 1.59
CA THR A 1044 18.09 -10.14 0.21
C THR A 1044 18.59 -8.79 -0.28
N ILE A 1045 19.22 -8.76 -1.47
CA ILE A 1045 19.73 -7.54 -2.11
C ILE A 1045 18.79 -7.19 -3.28
N TYR A 1046 17.60 -6.68 -2.95
CA TYR A 1046 16.60 -6.29 -3.97
C TYR A 1046 17.10 -5.12 -4.83
N SER A 1047 18.01 -4.27 -4.32
CA SER A 1047 18.60 -3.17 -5.10
C SER A 1047 19.48 -3.59 -6.29
N LEU A 1048 19.76 -4.89 -6.48
CA LEU A 1048 20.28 -5.40 -7.76
C LEU A 1048 19.28 -5.19 -8.92
N TYR A 1049 17.97 -5.17 -8.63
CA TYR A 1049 16.93 -4.86 -9.60
C TYR A 1049 17.14 -3.50 -10.28
N ALA A 1050 17.51 -2.48 -9.51
CA ALA A 1050 17.72 -1.12 -10.00
C ALA A 1050 18.91 -1.02 -10.99
N ASP A 1051 20.01 -1.74 -10.76
CA ASP A 1051 21.16 -1.80 -11.67
C ASP A 1051 20.77 -2.40 -13.03
N ALA A 1052 20.02 -3.50 -13.02
CA ALA A 1052 19.48 -4.13 -14.22
C ALA A 1052 18.46 -3.23 -14.95
N LEU A 1053 17.48 -2.66 -14.22
CA LEU A 1053 16.42 -1.79 -14.74
C LEU A 1053 16.95 -0.50 -15.39
N LEU A 1054 18.01 0.09 -14.82
CA LEU A 1054 18.66 1.29 -15.35
C LEU A 1054 19.69 0.98 -16.47
N CYS A 1055 19.77 -0.29 -16.88
CA CYS A 1055 20.63 -0.80 -17.93
C CYS A 1055 22.13 -0.64 -17.63
N PHE A 1056 22.54 -0.65 -16.35
CA PHE A 1056 23.93 -0.43 -15.92
C PHE A 1056 24.88 -1.62 -16.19
N HIS A 1057 24.32 -2.69 -16.75
CA HIS A 1057 24.97 -3.97 -16.95
C HIS A 1057 24.96 -4.32 -18.47
N PRO A 1058 25.92 -3.83 -19.28
CA PRO A 1058 25.95 -4.09 -20.72
C PRO A 1058 26.20 -5.55 -21.15
N THR A 1059 26.75 -6.44 -20.31
CA THR A 1059 26.67 -7.89 -20.63
C THR A 1059 25.23 -8.40 -20.59
N ILE A 1060 24.32 -7.70 -19.89
CA ILE A 1060 22.88 -7.91 -19.95
C ILE A 1060 22.24 -7.22 -21.16
N THR A 1061 22.65 -5.99 -21.50
CA THR A 1061 21.84 -5.11 -22.38
C THR A 1061 22.39 -4.81 -23.78
N ASN A 1062 23.67 -5.07 -24.09
CA ASN A 1062 24.28 -4.69 -25.38
C ASN A 1062 24.25 -5.77 -26.50
N THR A 1063 23.49 -6.86 -26.36
CA THR A 1063 23.46 -7.98 -27.33
C THR A 1063 22.83 -7.63 -28.71
N SER A 1064 22.65 -6.35 -29.03
CA SER A 1064 21.98 -5.84 -30.24
C SER A 1064 22.92 -5.32 -31.34
N THR A 1065 24.25 -5.40 -31.18
CA THR A 1065 25.23 -4.80 -32.12
C THR A 1065 26.17 -5.78 -32.83
N SER A 1066 25.98 -7.09 -32.73
CA SER A 1066 26.89 -8.10 -33.31
C SER A 1066 26.20 -9.27 -34.02
N THR A 1067 25.47 -9.00 -35.12
CA THR A 1067 25.04 -10.01 -36.09
C THR A 1067 25.65 -9.73 -37.47
N THR A 1068 26.96 -9.90 -37.59
CA THR A 1068 27.63 -10.05 -38.89
C THR A 1068 27.20 -11.36 -39.53
N ALA A 1069 26.35 -11.28 -40.56
CA ALA A 1069 25.86 -12.46 -41.26
C ALA A 1069 27.00 -13.17 -42.02
N HIS A 1070 27.32 -14.39 -41.62
CA HIS A 1070 28.11 -15.33 -42.40
C HIS A 1070 27.17 -16.38 -43.03
N HIS A 1071 26.85 -16.18 -44.31
CA HIS A 1071 26.22 -17.19 -45.16
C HIS A 1071 27.20 -17.56 -46.28
N GLU A 1072 27.67 -18.80 -46.25
CA GLU A 1072 28.37 -19.52 -47.33
C GLU A 1072 27.91 -20.99 -47.24
N GLU A 1073 27.68 -21.74 -48.31
CA GLU A 1073 27.36 -21.36 -49.70
C GLU A 1073 26.69 -22.57 -50.40
N ASP A 1074 26.36 -22.43 -51.70
CA ASP A 1074 25.83 -23.40 -52.70
C ASP A 1074 24.32 -23.35 -53.06
N SER A 1075 23.91 -23.29 -54.33
CA SER A 1075 24.53 -22.73 -55.58
C SER A 1075 23.49 -22.71 -56.74
N ASP A 1076 23.95 -22.33 -57.95
CA ASP A 1076 23.29 -22.37 -59.27
C ASP A 1076 22.21 -21.30 -59.62
N VAL A 1077 22.25 -20.63 -60.80
CA VAL A 1077 23.29 -20.62 -61.87
C VAL A 1077 23.23 -19.38 -62.80
N LEU A 1078 24.42 -18.89 -63.24
CA LEU A 1078 24.71 -18.03 -64.43
C LEU A 1078 24.11 -16.59 -64.49
N SER A 1079 24.72 -15.59 -65.17
CA SER A 1079 25.70 -15.67 -66.29
C SER A 1079 26.70 -14.49 -66.42
N HIS A 1080 27.82 -14.78 -67.10
CA HIS A 1080 28.77 -13.91 -67.84
C HIS A 1080 29.88 -13.07 -67.13
N GLN A 1081 31.10 -13.29 -67.63
CA GLN A 1081 32.38 -12.60 -67.35
C GLN A 1081 32.70 -11.60 -68.50
N LYS A 1082 33.73 -10.73 -68.49
CA LYS A 1082 34.91 -10.51 -67.63
C LYS A 1082 35.47 -9.09 -67.89
N GLY A 1083 36.10 -8.42 -66.92
CA GLY A 1083 36.79 -7.15 -67.18
C GLY A 1083 37.40 -6.46 -65.94
N ASP A 1084 38.67 -6.78 -65.66
CA ASP A 1084 39.61 -6.09 -64.76
C ASP A 1084 39.25 -5.85 -63.28
N ILE A 1085 40.27 -5.42 -62.53
CA ILE A 1085 40.37 -5.52 -61.07
C ILE A 1085 40.29 -4.13 -60.43
N GLN A 1086 39.34 -3.94 -59.53
CA GLN A 1086 39.46 -2.94 -58.46
C GLN A 1086 38.87 -3.51 -57.17
N ALA A 1087 39.72 -3.79 -56.18
CA ALA A 1087 39.27 -4.16 -54.85
C ALA A 1087 38.65 -2.92 -54.16
N PRO A 1088 37.56 -3.07 -53.39
CA PRO A 1088 37.09 -2.03 -52.48
C PRO A 1088 38.23 -1.63 -51.54
N LEU A 1089 38.51 -0.33 -51.44
CA LEU A 1089 39.60 0.18 -50.62
C LEU A 1089 39.32 -0.12 -49.14
N HIS A 1090 40.32 -0.66 -48.44
CA HIS A 1090 40.30 -0.67 -46.97
C HIS A 1090 40.11 0.77 -46.46
N PRO A 1091 39.18 1.02 -45.52
CA PRO A 1091 39.06 2.33 -44.92
C PRO A 1091 40.35 2.66 -44.16
N ASN A 1092 41.06 3.68 -44.63
CA ASN A 1092 42.23 4.23 -43.96
C ASN A 1092 41.81 4.73 -42.55
N PRO A 1093 42.62 4.54 -41.48
CA PRO A 1093 42.18 4.88 -40.11
C PRO A 1093 41.78 6.35 -39.92
N ASP A 1094 42.33 7.24 -40.74
CA ASP A 1094 42.04 8.67 -40.74
C ASP A 1094 41.13 9.08 -41.91
N THR A 1095 39.81 9.18 -41.68
CA THR A 1095 38.96 10.36 -41.99
C THR A 1095 37.46 10.11 -41.71
N HIS A 1096 36.70 11.20 -41.47
CA HIS A 1096 35.22 11.26 -41.46
C HIS A 1096 34.43 10.39 -40.45
N ARG A 1097 34.91 10.32 -39.21
CA ARG A 1097 34.05 10.10 -38.04
C ARG A 1097 33.14 11.33 -37.80
N LYS A 1098 31.93 11.36 -38.40
CA LYS A 1098 30.85 12.35 -38.10
C LYS A 1098 29.49 11.95 -38.71
N HIS A 1099 28.40 12.37 -38.07
CA HIS A 1099 27.00 12.31 -38.55
C HIS A 1099 26.30 10.95 -38.65
N HIS A 1100 26.39 10.09 -37.63
CA HIS A 1100 25.38 9.05 -37.40
C HIS A 1100 25.02 8.81 -35.91
N THR A 1101 25.44 9.70 -35.01
CA THR A 1101 25.21 9.61 -33.55
C THR A 1101 25.01 11.01 -32.95
N ASP A 1102 23.88 11.65 -33.24
CA ASP A 1102 23.53 13.00 -32.73
C ASP A 1102 21.98 13.16 -32.63
N LEU A 1103 21.32 12.34 -31.82
CA LEU A 1103 19.94 12.62 -31.36
C LEU A 1103 20.01 13.32 -30.00
N PRO A 1104 19.22 14.39 -29.75
CA PRO A 1104 19.21 15.05 -28.45
C PRO A 1104 18.86 14.08 -27.32
N GLY A 1105 19.75 13.94 -26.33
CA GLY A 1105 19.58 13.05 -25.19
C GLY A 1105 19.93 11.58 -25.40
N THR A 1106 20.44 11.13 -26.57
CA THR A 1106 20.87 9.72 -26.69
C THR A 1106 22.15 9.44 -25.89
N ARG A 1107 21.99 8.62 -24.85
CA ARG A 1107 23.03 8.08 -23.96
C ARG A 1107 24.19 7.45 -24.75
N LYS A 1108 25.42 7.63 -24.27
CA LYS A 1108 26.58 6.85 -24.72
C LYS A 1108 26.41 5.41 -24.21
N PRO A 1109 26.46 4.36 -25.06
CA PRO A 1109 26.33 2.99 -24.57
C PRO A 1109 27.38 2.68 -23.50
N ILE A 1110 26.95 2.12 -22.37
CA ILE A 1110 27.86 1.59 -21.35
C ILE A 1110 28.59 0.38 -21.97
N THR A 1111 29.85 0.15 -21.62
CA THR A 1111 30.68 -0.91 -22.22
C THR A 1111 31.25 -1.93 -21.22
N LYS A 1112 31.01 -1.73 -19.91
CA LYS A 1112 31.40 -2.63 -18.82
C LYS A 1112 30.32 -2.58 -17.73
N ASP A 1113 30.06 -3.73 -17.11
CA ASP A 1113 29.09 -3.88 -16.01
C ASP A 1113 29.49 -3.03 -14.80
N PHE A 1114 28.51 -2.30 -14.25
CA PHE A 1114 28.66 -1.51 -13.04
C PHE A 1114 28.77 -2.42 -11.82
N ILE A 1115 27.68 -3.12 -11.46
CA ILE A 1115 27.74 -4.27 -10.55
C ILE A 1115 28.19 -5.51 -11.34
N PRO A 1116 29.28 -6.21 -10.97
CA PRO A 1116 29.73 -7.38 -11.71
C PRO A 1116 28.75 -8.57 -11.63
N HIS A 1117 28.54 -9.27 -12.75
CA HIS A 1117 27.57 -10.38 -12.84
C HIS A 1117 27.68 -11.44 -11.73
N HIS A 1118 28.90 -11.77 -11.30
CA HIS A 1118 29.13 -12.76 -10.24
C HIS A 1118 28.46 -12.40 -8.89
N ILE A 1119 28.11 -11.13 -8.64
CA ILE A 1119 27.34 -10.71 -7.46
C ILE A 1119 25.90 -11.24 -7.52
N TYR A 1120 25.29 -11.21 -8.71
CA TYR A 1120 23.99 -11.82 -8.97
C TYR A 1120 24.10 -13.36 -8.84
N GLU A 1121 25.16 -13.96 -9.40
CA GLU A 1121 25.40 -15.42 -9.33
C GLU A 1121 25.48 -15.96 -7.90
N ILE A 1122 26.08 -15.22 -6.96
CA ILE A 1122 26.16 -15.64 -5.56
C ILE A 1122 24.85 -15.40 -4.81
N GLN A 1123 24.13 -14.29 -5.06
CA GLN A 1123 22.82 -14.08 -4.40
C GLN A 1123 21.76 -15.09 -4.85
N SER A 1124 21.61 -15.37 -6.16
CA SER A 1124 20.64 -16.38 -6.65
C SER A 1124 20.85 -17.74 -5.99
N ARG A 1125 22.10 -18.20 -5.98
CA ARG A 1125 22.49 -19.47 -5.34
C ARG A 1125 22.24 -19.46 -3.83
N TRP A 1126 22.44 -18.32 -3.17
CA TRP A 1126 22.15 -18.15 -1.75
C TRP A 1126 20.65 -18.20 -1.45
N TYR A 1127 19.83 -17.48 -2.21
CA TYR A 1127 18.37 -17.49 -2.08
C TYR A 1127 17.83 -18.92 -2.20
N GLY A 1128 18.31 -19.69 -3.18
CA GLY A 1128 18.00 -21.12 -3.34
C GLY A 1128 18.43 -22.02 -2.17
N TYR A 1129 19.31 -21.57 -1.27
CA TYR A 1129 19.68 -22.30 -0.04
C TYR A 1129 18.86 -21.87 1.20
N VAL A 1130 18.37 -20.62 1.24
CA VAL A 1130 17.63 -20.08 2.40
C VAL A 1130 16.11 -20.01 2.20
N MET A 1131 15.61 -20.44 1.04
CA MET A 1131 14.19 -20.53 0.68
C MET A 1131 13.34 -21.31 1.70
N GLN A 1132 12.24 -20.73 2.18
CA GLN A 1132 11.31 -21.31 3.15
C GLN A 1132 9.96 -21.66 2.49
N LYS A 1133 9.01 -22.29 3.21
CA LYS A 1133 7.74 -22.80 2.67
C LYS A 1133 7.03 -21.85 1.70
N PHE A 1134 6.87 -20.58 2.10
CA PHE A 1134 6.06 -19.59 1.39
C PHE A 1134 6.85 -18.51 0.67
N GLY A 1135 8.18 -18.45 0.81
CA GLY A 1135 9.00 -17.44 0.14
C GLY A 1135 10.48 -17.47 0.56
N LEU A 1136 11.22 -16.52 0.03
CA LEU A 1136 12.57 -16.14 0.44
C LEU A 1136 12.46 -15.18 1.63
N PRO A 1137 12.97 -15.48 2.83
CA PRO A 1137 12.95 -14.51 3.95
C PRO A 1137 13.73 -13.24 3.60
N LEU A 1138 13.32 -12.10 4.16
CA LEU A 1138 13.95 -10.81 3.87
C LEU A 1138 15.46 -10.85 4.17
N ASP A 1139 15.81 -11.25 5.39
CA ASP A 1139 17.18 -11.30 5.87
C ASP A 1139 17.33 -12.20 7.12
N SER A 1140 18.59 -12.41 7.55
CA SER A 1140 18.96 -13.26 8.68
C SER A 1140 18.39 -12.91 10.07
N ARG A 1141 17.72 -11.76 10.26
CA ARG A 1141 17.07 -11.36 11.52
C ARG A 1141 15.82 -12.21 11.83
N HIS A 1142 15.03 -12.57 10.80
CA HIS A 1142 13.67 -13.08 10.95
C HIS A 1142 13.32 -14.13 9.87
N LEU A 1143 12.11 -14.72 9.96
CA LEU A 1143 11.55 -15.61 8.95
C LEU A 1143 10.37 -14.98 8.18
N TYR A 1144 10.09 -13.70 8.40
CA TYR A 1144 9.18 -12.94 7.54
C TYR A 1144 9.86 -12.48 6.25
N THR A 1145 9.06 -12.04 5.29
CA THR A 1145 9.52 -11.44 4.05
C THR A 1145 8.59 -10.33 3.56
N LYS A 1146 9.00 -9.66 2.49
CA LYS A 1146 8.27 -8.63 1.77
C LYS A 1146 8.14 -9.03 0.28
N SER A 1147 6.93 -9.36 -0.18
CA SER A 1147 6.71 -9.97 -1.51
C SER A 1147 7.11 -9.09 -2.69
N ASP A 1148 7.01 -7.77 -2.54
CA ASP A 1148 7.55 -6.77 -3.46
C ASP A 1148 9.07 -6.88 -3.60
N TRP A 1149 9.81 -6.96 -2.48
CA TRP A 1149 11.26 -7.17 -2.50
C TRP A 1149 11.67 -8.58 -2.96
N GLU A 1150 10.87 -9.61 -2.68
CA GLU A 1150 11.07 -10.94 -3.26
C GLU A 1150 10.96 -10.92 -4.78
N PHE A 1151 9.98 -10.21 -5.35
CA PHE A 1151 9.81 -10.12 -6.80
C PHE A 1151 10.88 -9.25 -7.47
N GLU A 1152 11.32 -8.14 -6.86
CA GLU A 1152 12.49 -7.39 -7.35
C GLU A 1152 13.76 -8.24 -7.34
N ALA A 1153 14.01 -8.98 -6.24
CA ALA A 1153 15.14 -9.89 -6.15
C ALA A 1153 15.04 -11.04 -7.16
N ALA A 1154 13.89 -11.69 -7.28
CA ALA A 1154 13.63 -12.79 -8.21
C ALA A 1154 13.79 -12.39 -9.68
N ALA A 1155 13.49 -11.13 -10.03
CA ALA A 1155 13.65 -10.60 -11.39
C ALA A 1155 15.08 -10.74 -11.91
N VAL A 1156 16.08 -10.74 -11.02
CA VAL A 1156 17.51 -10.76 -11.37
C VAL A 1156 18.24 -12.03 -10.88
N THR A 1157 17.50 -13.12 -10.68
CA THR A 1157 18.02 -14.45 -10.36
C THR A 1157 18.01 -15.40 -11.56
N SER A 1158 18.57 -16.60 -11.40
CA SER A 1158 18.40 -17.67 -12.39
C SER A 1158 16.92 -18.02 -12.56
N GLU A 1159 16.55 -18.55 -13.73
CA GLU A 1159 15.16 -18.92 -14.03
C GLU A 1159 14.57 -19.91 -13.02
N LYS A 1160 15.40 -20.85 -12.55
CA LYS A 1160 15.04 -21.82 -11.51
C LYS A 1160 14.70 -21.14 -10.17
N VAL A 1161 15.56 -20.23 -9.69
CA VAL A 1161 15.34 -19.54 -8.41
C VAL A 1161 14.16 -18.55 -8.50
N ARG A 1162 14.00 -17.88 -9.65
CA ARG A 1162 12.83 -17.05 -9.95
C ARG A 1162 11.52 -17.86 -9.89
N GLY A 1163 11.50 -19.05 -10.49
CA GLY A 1163 10.36 -19.99 -10.41
C GLY A 1163 10.11 -20.51 -8.99
N ASP A 1164 11.16 -20.92 -8.28
CA ASP A 1164 11.06 -21.39 -6.89
C ASP A 1164 10.44 -20.34 -5.95
N ILE A 1165 10.71 -19.04 -6.13
CA ILE A 1165 10.08 -17.95 -5.38
C ILE A 1165 8.61 -17.80 -5.76
N LEU A 1166 8.33 -17.70 -7.07
CA LEU A 1166 7.01 -17.46 -7.64
C LEU A 1166 5.99 -18.52 -7.18
N ASP A 1167 6.35 -19.81 -7.30
CA ASP A 1167 5.47 -20.92 -6.90
C ASP A 1167 5.24 -20.98 -5.38
N ARG A 1168 6.10 -20.38 -4.57
CA ARG A 1168 5.93 -20.29 -3.11
C ARG A 1168 5.02 -19.14 -2.69
N VAL A 1169 5.09 -17.99 -3.36
CA VAL A 1169 4.10 -16.91 -3.19
C VAL A 1169 2.73 -17.36 -3.71
N ALA A 1170 2.67 -18.13 -4.80
CA ALA A 1170 1.45 -18.77 -5.28
C ALA A 1170 0.90 -19.81 -4.28
N THR A 1171 1.79 -20.59 -3.64
CA THR A 1171 1.43 -21.48 -2.53
C THR A 1171 0.90 -20.69 -1.34
N TRP A 1172 1.48 -19.54 -1.00
CA TRP A 1172 0.97 -18.65 0.04
C TRP A 1172 -0.46 -18.17 -0.27
N LEU A 1173 -0.72 -17.69 -1.48
CA LEU A 1173 -2.07 -17.24 -1.88
C LEU A 1173 -3.14 -18.34 -1.78
N ASN A 1174 -2.79 -19.61 -1.99
CA ASN A 1174 -3.70 -20.75 -1.84
C ASN A 1174 -3.86 -21.22 -0.39
N ASP A 1175 -2.77 -21.31 0.38
CA ASP A 1175 -2.75 -21.93 1.72
C ASP A 1175 -2.96 -20.94 2.89
N THR A 1176 -2.67 -19.64 2.69
CA THR A 1176 -2.60 -18.66 3.80
C THR A 1176 -3.93 -18.55 4.57
N VAL A 1177 -3.83 -18.36 5.89
CA VAL A 1177 -4.98 -18.19 6.81
C VAL A 1177 -5.40 -16.73 7.00
N THR A 1178 -4.80 -15.80 6.26
CA THR A 1178 -5.05 -14.36 6.36
C THR A 1178 -6.43 -13.94 5.80
N ASP A 1179 -7.03 -12.88 6.36
CA ASP A 1179 -8.37 -12.38 6.01
C ASP A 1179 -8.36 -10.89 5.59
N ARG A 1180 -7.24 -10.42 5.02
CA ARG A 1180 -7.05 -9.05 4.50
C ARG A 1180 -6.56 -9.08 3.04
N PRO A 1181 -6.65 -7.95 2.30
CA PRO A 1181 -6.11 -7.88 0.94
C PRO A 1181 -4.60 -8.20 0.90
N PHE A 1182 -4.09 -8.56 -0.28
CA PHE A 1182 -2.74 -9.09 -0.47
C PHE A 1182 -1.69 -8.22 0.26
N THR A 1183 -0.96 -8.82 1.19
CA THR A 1183 0.13 -8.17 1.93
C THR A 1183 1.43 -8.25 1.16
N ASP A 1184 2.27 -7.23 1.34
CA ASP A 1184 3.71 -7.33 1.17
C ASP A 1184 4.35 -8.17 2.30
N LEU A 1185 4.06 -7.84 3.56
CA LEU A 1185 4.73 -8.40 4.73
C LEU A 1185 4.00 -9.63 5.32
N TYR A 1186 4.66 -10.80 5.32
CA TYR A 1186 4.13 -12.08 5.86
C TYR A 1186 5.23 -13.02 6.37
N GLU A 1187 4.88 -13.98 7.23
CA GLU A 1187 5.78 -15.05 7.70
C GLU A 1187 5.98 -16.13 6.61
N THR A 1188 7.22 -16.43 6.24
CA THR A 1188 7.52 -17.42 5.17
C THR A 1188 7.29 -18.89 5.59
N GLU A 1189 6.89 -19.14 6.83
CA GLU A 1189 6.75 -20.47 7.41
C GLU A 1189 5.40 -20.73 8.09
N GLY A 1190 5.13 -22.02 8.37
CA GLY A 1190 3.93 -22.45 9.10
C GLY A 1190 2.62 -22.20 8.35
N GLU A 1191 1.82 -21.25 8.84
CA GLU A 1191 0.48 -20.90 8.32
C GLU A 1191 0.45 -19.62 7.47
N GLY A 1192 1.59 -18.91 7.32
CA GLY A 1192 1.68 -17.75 6.43
C GLY A 1192 0.95 -16.50 6.93
N GLY A 1193 0.79 -16.38 8.26
CA GLY A 1193 0.18 -15.21 8.89
C GLY A 1193 1.08 -13.97 8.83
N PHE A 1194 0.53 -12.83 9.26
CA PHE A 1194 1.30 -11.59 9.38
C PHE A 1194 2.24 -11.63 10.60
N PRO A 1195 3.49 -11.13 10.50
CA PRO A 1195 4.25 -10.66 11.66
C PRO A 1195 3.57 -9.39 12.23
N ASN A 1196 4.20 -8.70 13.19
CA ASN A 1196 3.76 -7.33 13.56
C ASN A 1196 4.84 -6.35 13.08
N PRO A 1197 4.50 -5.23 12.42
CA PRO A 1197 3.16 -4.69 12.12
C PRO A 1197 2.39 -5.50 11.06
N PHE A 1198 1.07 -5.25 10.98
CA PHE A 1198 0.22 -5.83 9.93
C PHE A 1198 0.17 -4.88 8.73
N PHE A 1199 0.75 -5.30 7.61
CA PHE A 1199 0.52 -4.66 6.32
C PHE A 1199 -0.52 -5.46 5.52
N PHE A 1200 -1.29 -4.76 4.70
CA PHE A 1200 -2.26 -5.29 3.75
C PHE A 1200 -2.76 -4.15 2.87
N ALA A 1201 -3.25 -4.46 1.66
CA ALA A 1201 -3.78 -3.46 0.73
C ALA A 1201 -2.79 -2.34 0.31
N ARG A 1202 -1.49 -2.46 0.62
CA ARG A 1202 -0.43 -1.51 0.25
C ARG A 1202 -0.22 -1.47 -1.27
N PRO A 1203 0.10 -0.30 -1.86
CA PRO A 1203 0.42 -0.21 -3.29
C PRO A 1203 1.78 -0.81 -3.66
N VAL A 1204 2.64 -1.11 -2.68
CA VAL A 1204 3.98 -1.67 -2.88
C VAL A 1204 3.96 -3.01 -3.64
N VAL A 1205 2.84 -3.74 -3.63
CA VAL A 1205 2.61 -4.94 -4.46
C VAL A 1205 2.70 -4.68 -5.97
N GLY A 1206 2.87 -3.43 -6.40
CA GLY A 1206 3.37 -3.10 -7.74
C GLY A 1206 4.74 -3.73 -8.04
N GLY A 1207 5.51 -4.11 -7.02
CA GLY A 1207 6.77 -4.84 -7.14
C GLY A 1207 6.61 -6.21 -7.78
N HIS A 1208 5.41 -6.81 -7.72
CA HIS A 1208 5.09 -8.03 -8.47
C HIS A 1208 5.19 -7.84 -9.99
N PHE A 1209 5.17 -6.61 -10.51
CA PHE A 1209 5.40 -6.31 -11.93
C PHE A 1209 6.91 -6.20 -12.29
N ALA A 1210 7.82 -6.48 -11.36
CA ALA A 1210 9.27 -6.35 -11.55
C ALA A 1210 9.79 -7.05 -12.81
N PHE A 1211 9.35 -8.29 -13.07
CA PHE A 1211 9.78 -9.07 -14.23
C PHE A 1211 9.35 -8.38 -15.54
N LEU A 1212 8.08 -7.95 -15.60
CA LEU A 1212 7.48 -7.32 -16.78
C LEU A 1212 8.12 -5.96 -17.10
N ALA A 1213 8.40 -5.16 -16.07
CA ALA A 1213 9.12 -3.90 -16.23
C ALA A 1213 10.57 -4.13 -16.69
N LEU A 1214 11.27 -5.15 -16.19
CA LEU A 1214 12.64 -5.49 -16.60
C LEU A 1214 12.70 -6.12 -18.01
N GLU A 1215 11.67 -6.85 -18.43
CA GLU A 1215 11.55 -7.38 -19.79
C GLU A 1215 11.36 -6.27 -20.84
N ARG A 1216 10.53 -5.26 -20.54
CA ARG A 1216 10.38 -4.07 -21.40
C ARG A 1216 11.61 -3.15 -21.34
N ALA A 1217 12.32 -3.12 -20.21
CA ALA A 1217 13.51 -2.30 -20.01
C ALA A 1217 14.63 -2.59 -21.01
N CYS A 1218 15.50 -1.59 -21.18
CA CYS A 1218 16.66 -1.64 -22.05
C CYS A 1218 16.31 -2.00 -23.51
N GLY A 1219 15.14 -1.55 -23.96
CA GLY A 1219 14.62 -1.76 -25.32
C GLY A 1219 14.20 -3.21 -25.59
N GLY A 1220 13.64 -3.91 -24.60
CA GLY A 1220 13.27 -5.33 -24.74
C GLY A 1220 14.44 -6.28 -24.49
N THR A 1221 15.35 -5.97 -23.55
CA THR A 1221 16.57 -6.77 -23.33
C THR A 1221 16.92 -7.07 -21.87
N GLY A 1222 16.43 -6.30 -20.88
CA GLY A 1222 16.92 -6.37 -19.49
C GLY A 1222 16.83 -7.75 -18.82
N MET A 1223 15.89 -8.60 -19.22
CA MET A 1223 15.69 -9.94 -18.65
C MET A 1223 16.47 -11.07 -19.35
N LYS A 1224 17.05 -10.84 -20.54
CA LYS A 1224 17.53 -11.93 -21.42
C LYS A 1224 18.54 -12.90 -20.79
N PRO A 1225 19.56 -12.47 -20.03
CA PRO A 1225 20.54 -13.39 -19.45
C PRO A 1225 20.02 -14.13 -18.24
N PHE A 1226 19.08 -13.56 -17.49
CA PHE A 1226 18.35 -14.24 -16.41
C PHE A 1226 17.41 -15.34 -16.93
N LYS A 1227 17.20 -15.43 -18.26
CA LYS A 1227 16.60 -16.58 -18.99
C LYS A 1227 17.64 -17.42 -19.76
N ALA A 1228 18.92 -17.02 -19.81
CA ALA A 1228 20.02 -17.75 -20.48
C ALA A 1228 21.00 -18.40 -19.49
N TRP A 1229 20.77 -18.24 -18.19
CA TRP A 1229 21.60 -18.72 -17.10
C TRP A 1229 21.07 -20.05 -16.56
N GLU A 1230 21.73 -21.15 -16.96
CA GLU A 1230 21.58 -22.47 -16.36
C GLU A 1230 22.47 -22.58 -15.09
N GLU A 1231 21.91 -23.10 -13.98
CA GLU A 1231 22.61 -23.30 -12.67
C GLU A 1231 23.25 -24.70 -12.51
#